data_AF-A0A4V0XJ97-F1
#
_entry.id   AF-A0A4V0XJ97-F1
#
_cell.length_a   1.000
_cell.length_b   1.000
_cell.length_c   1.000
_cell.angle_alpha   90.00
_cell.angle_beta   90.00
_cell.angle_gamma   90.00
#
_symmetry.space_group_name_H-M   'P 1'
#
loop_
_entity.id
_entity.type
_entity.pdbx_description
1 polymer ?
#
loop_
_entity_poly.entity_id
_entity_poly.type
_entity_poly.pdbx_seq_one_letter_code
_entity_poly.pdbx_strand_id
1 'polypeptide(L)'
;MAIVIDQPAAATDTGAAVIAIRRLLDGIRREARKWIWIESLAWLVIGSAAVFWGSLAFDWSVEPPGWVRGIVGAAALCGLGWIVTTKLVARLAVPLADESLAIAVERGHPGFRDSLSTTIALAAADQAGIDGRLLARTAAEAAALLGDVDVARIFRRRRLVSLALLAGLAAATVGLLVAVRPAIGMTWAQRMLRLSPAPWPRRVTLEVEGFRDGSRTVARGADVELVVHARGSDRPPAEVDVRLAGPGGWTTARMGTRGAVVGGVQTFVHVLKNVSRDVALEIRGGDARMRDLRLRAVDPPAVDGLAIRCVLPAYLGGGSRELRAARTIPIPRGSRVEIECTATKPLRSARIVQRSSAGGASRSTNTASVGADEPAADIPLATLDSAPPGTRTISGTLDEVLADTAVLVRLEDTDGLVNRDGVAFTLVAVADEPPRVGLRLVGGPTALTPRGRIMVEGAISDDHGLAAAAILLRSAVAPAADAARASQPIDRVRGGETRVDIAADEPLAVPIDSLRLGTGGRLLVAIEARDGCTLAGGPNIGTSDPWTLDIVTPDELRALLEAREILLRRRLEGAIDDVTRARERLGSQQADGAELAISTVTRCGEAALRAAGETGEIAGAFRGIGLELANNFLLSPDLDARVVGGIARPLAGIAAADLPDLAKACRQAPGGPAPDPLAVGRQADAVIARMRQVLATMLEAESINEIIERLRGVLRTQEQIRAETIETQKRQAREALERP
;
A
#
# COMPACT_ATOMS: atom_id res chain seq x y z
N MET A 1 15.14 -42.71 -139.20
CA MET A 1 13.72 -42.99 -139.51
C MET A 1 13.43 -44.35 -138.90
N ALA A 2 12.66 -44.55 -137.83
CA ALA A 2 11.84 -43.69 -137.01
C ALA A 2 12.11 -44.03 -135.53
N ILE A 3 12.13 -42.99 -134.71
CA ILE A 3 12.04 -43.02 -133.26
C ILE A 3 10.69 -43.65 -132.89
N VAL A 4 10.69 -44.77 -132.17
CA VAL A 4 9.51 -45.24 -131.44
C VAL A 4 9.80 -44.99 -129.97
N ILE A 5 9.24 -43.89 -129.50
CA ILE A 5 9.02 -43.59 -128.09
C ILE A 5 7.97 -44.59 -127.61
N ASP A 6 8.37 -45.55 -126.80
CA ASP A 6 7.45 -46.30 -125.95
C ASP A 6 7.84 -46.04 -124.48
N GLN A 7 7.45 -44.86 -124.02
CA GLN A 7 7.30 -44.53 -122.60
C GLN A 7 5.91 -43.91 -122.44
N PRO A 8 4.96 -44.69 -121.90
CA PRO A 8 4.33 -44.20 -120.67
C PRO A 8 3.98 -45.29 -119.62
N ALA A 9 3.98 -46.59 -119.94
CA ALA A 9 3.37 -47.61 -119.07
C ALA A 9 4.21 -48.03 -117.85
N ALA A 10 5.54 -48.15 -117.98
CA ALA A 10 6.41 -48.57 -116.86
C ALA A 10 6.60 -47.47 -115.79
N ALA A 11 6.47 -46.20 -116.19
CA ALA A 11 6.56 -45.07 -115.28
C ALA A 11 5.31 -44.95 -114.37
N THR A 12 4.12 -45.30 -114.89
CA THR A 12 2.86 -45.24 -114.13
C THR A 12 2.76 -46.32 -113.04
N ASP A 13 3.20 -47.54 -113.31
CA ASP A 13 3.14 -48.65 -112.33
C ASP A 13 4.12 -48.45 -111.18
N THR A 14 5.32 -47.93 -111.48
CA THR A 14 6.33 -47.60 -110.46
C THR A 14 5.85 -46.48 -109.54
N GLY A 15 5.19 -45.45 -110.09
CA GLY A 15 4.61 -44.36 -109.31
C GLY A 15 3.50 -44.84 -108.35
N ALA A 16 2.64 -45.76 -108.80
CA ALA A 16 1.58 -46.32 -107.96
C ALA A 16 2.13 -47.15 -106.79
N ALA A 17 3.17 -47.98 -107.04
CA ALA A 17 3.86 -48.75 -106.01
C ALA A 17 4.53 -47.84 -104.96
N VAL A 18 5.24 -46.80 -105.40
CA VAL A 18 5.88 -45.83 -104.48
C VAL A 18 4.85 -45.06 -103.64
N ILE A 19 3.69 -44.69 -104.21
CA ILE A 19 2.60 -44.05 -103.47
C ILE A 19 2.02 -44.99 -102.40
N ALA A 20 1.83 -46.28 -102.73
CA ALA A 20 1.35 -47.27 -101.77
C ALA A 20 2.32 -47.48 -100.60
N ILE A 21 3.63 -47.58 -100.89
CA ILE A 21 4.69 -47.67 -99.87
C ILE A 21 4.70 -46.41 -98.99
N ARG A 22 4.66 -45.21 -99.58
CA ARG A 22 4.61 -43.94 -98.83
C ARG A 22 3.37 -43.84 -97.93
N ARG A 23 2.19 -44.29 -98.40
CA ARG A 23 0.96 -44.33 -97.59
C ARG A 23 1.10 -45.24 -96.36
N LEU A 24 1.71 -46.42 -96.52
CA LEU A 24 1.98 -47.33 -95.41
C LEU A 24 2.96 -46.72 -94.41
N LEU A 25 4.05 -46.11 -94.90
CA LEU A 25 5.01 -45.41 -94.04
C LEU A 25 4.42 -44.19 -93.34
N ASP A 26 3.52 -43.45 -93.98
CA ASP A 26 2.77 -42.36 -93.34
C ASP A 26 1.82 -42.88 -92.25
N GLY A 27 1.23 -44.06 -92.44
CA GLY A 27 0.45 -44.75 -91.42
C GLY A 27 1.30 -45.12 -90.20
N ILE A 28 2.48 -45.71 -90.43
CA ILE A 28 3.44 -46.09 -89.38
C ILE A 28 3.99 -44.84 -88.68
N ARG A 29 4.30 -43.77 -89.40
CA ARG A 29 4.73 -42.47 -88.84
C ARG A 29 3.66 -41.89 -87.92
N ARG A 30 2.38 -41.92 -88.32
CA ARG A 30 1.26 -41.46 -87.49
C ARG A 30 1.11 -42.31 -86.22
N GLU A 31 1.19 -43.62 -86.33
CA GLU A 31 1.15 -44.52 -85.16
C GLU A 31 2.35 -44.32 -84.23
N ALA A 32 3.56 -44.21 -84.76
CA ALA A 32 4.77 -43.92 -83.96
C ALA A 32 4.64 -42.60 -83.19
N ARG A 33 4.11 -41.54 -83.83
CA ARG A 33 3.84 -40.26 -83.15
C ARG A 33 2.77 -40.39 -82.07
N LYS A 34 1.65 -41.09 -82.32
CA LYS A 34 0.64 -41.37 -81.29
C LYS A 34 1.24 -42.10 -80.08
N TRP A 35 2.13 -43.05 -80.33
CA TRP A 35 2.83 -43.79 -79.28
C TRP A 35 3.72 -42.90 -78.42
N ILE A 36 4.49 -42.01 -79.05
CA ILE A 36 5.31 -41.01 -78.32
C ILE A 36 4.40 -40.12 -77.46
N TRP A 37 3.24 -39.71 -77.98
CA TRP A 37 2.25 -38.94 -77.21
C TRP A 37 1.73 -39.70 -76.00
N ILE A 38 1.29 -40.96 -76.16
CA ILE A 38 0.75 -41.77 -75.06
C ILE A 38 1.83 -42.06 -74.01
N GLU A 39 3.04 -42.43 -74.44
CA GLU A 39 4.16 -42.68 -73.52
C GLU A 39 4.54 -41.42 -72.73
N SER A 40 4.61 -40.27 -73.41
CA SER A 40 4.95 -38.99 -72.78
C SER A 40 3.85 -38.52 -71.83
N LEU A 41 2.58 -38.67 -72.20
CA LEU A 41 1.45 -38.35 -71.35
C LEU A 41 1.44 -39.23 -70.10
N ALA A 42 1.72 -40.52 -70.24
CA ALA A 42 1.81 -41.43 -69.09
C ALA A 42 2.94 -41.01 -68.12
N TRP A 43 4.14 -40.67 -68.63
CA TRP A 43 5.23 -40.14 -67.79
C TRP A 43 4.89 -38.80 -67.14
N LEU A 44 4.19 -37.91 -67.86
CA LEU A 44 3.74 -36.63 -67.32
C LEU A 44 2.75 -36.82 -66.17
N VAL A 45 1.78 -37.72 -66.32
CA VAL A 45 0.80 -38.07 -65.28
C VAL A 45 1.49 -38.66 -64.06
N ILE A 46 2.42 -39.61 -64.25
CA ILE A 46 3.19 -40.21 -63.16
C ILE A 46 4.03 -39.15 -62.42
N GLY A 47 4.74 -38.30 -63.17
CA GLY A 47 5.52 -37.20 -62.59
C GLY A 47 4.66 -36.21 -61.81
N SER A 48 3.48 -35.87 -62.33
CA SER A 48 2.54 -34.94 -61.68
C SER A 48 1.96 -35.54 -60.40
N ALA A 49 1.62 -36.83 -60.40
CA ALA A 49 1.18 -37.53 -59.20
C ALA A 49 2.30 -37.62 -58.14
N ALA A 50 3.54 -37.86 -58.55
CA ALA A 50 4.69 -37.86 -57.63
C ALA A 50 4.93 -36.48 -57.01
N VAL A 51 4.85 -35.41 -57.80
CA VAL A 51 4.92 -34.02 -57.30
C VAL A 51 3.78 -33.73 -56.31
N PHE A 52 2.56 -34.14 -56.63
CA PHE A 52 1.40 -33.97 -55.75
C PHE A 52 1.63 -34.63 -54.39
N TRP A 53 1.97 -35.93 -54.37
CA TRP A 53 2.18 -36.67 -53.12
C TRP A 53 3.41 -36.18 -52.35
N GLY A 54 4.51 -35.87 -53.05
CA GLY A 54 5.73 -35.35 -52.42
C GLY A 54 5.50 -33.97 -51.80
N SER A 55 4.85 -33.05 -52.51
CA SER A 55 4.53 -31.72 -51.99
C SER A 55 3.50 -31.77 -50.86
N LEU A 56 2.50 -32.63 -50.96
CA LEU A 56 1.50 -32.84 -49.89
C LEU A 56 2.16 -33.37 -48.61
N ALA A 57 3.00 -34.40 -48.71
CA ALA A 57 3.71 -34.96 -47.55
C ALA A 57 4.68 -33.95 -46.92
N PHE A 58 5.41 -33.19 -47.75
CA PHE A 58 6.31 -32.15 -47.29
C PHE A 58 5.57 -30.99 -46.62
N ASP A 59 4.50 -30.48 -47.24
CA ASP A 59 3.74 -29.35 -46.69
C ASP A 59 2.91 -29.74 -45.45
N TRP A 60 2.47 -30.99 -45.34
CA TRP A 60 1.82 -31.50 -44.14
C TRP A 60 2.79 -31.64 -42.96
N SER A 61 4.02 -32.11 -43.21
CA SER A 61 4.99 -32.40 -42.15
C SER A 61 5.64 -31.14 -41.56
N VAL A 62 5.97 -30.14 -42.40
CA VAL A 62 6.74 -28.97 -41.97
C VAL A 62 5.92 -27.68 -41.97
N GLU A 63 4.80 -27.62 -42.69
CA GLU A 63 4.04 -26.40 -42.97
C GLU A 63 4.94 -25.20 -43.35
N PRO A 64 5.82 -25.35 -44.35
CA PRO A 64 6.82 -24.35 -44.68
C PRO A 64 6.18 -23.00 -45.06
N PRO A 65 6.87 -21.87 -44.84
CA PRO A 65 6.42 -20.55 -45.26
C PRO A 65 6.27 -20.47 -46.79
N GLY A 66 5.44 -19.54 -47.26
CA GLY A 66 5.03 -19.48 -48.68
C GLY A 66 6.18 -19.41 -49.70
N TRP A 67 7.29 -18.76 -49.35
CA TRP A 67 8.45 -18.68 -50.24
C TRP A 67 9.12 -20.03 -50.50
N VAL A 68 9.20 -20.92 -49.50
CA VAL A 68 9.74 -22.28 -49.65
C VAL A 68 8.84 -23.09 -50.57
N ARG A 69 7.51 -22.97 -50.40
CA ARG A 69 6.53 -23.62 -51.29
C ARG A 69 6.69 -23.13 -52.73
N GLY A 70 6.93 -21.83 -52.92
CA GLY A 70 7.23 -21.24 -54.22
C GLY A 70 8.46 -21.88 -54.89
N ILE A 71 9.55 -22.07 -54.15
CA ILE A 71 10.77 -22.73 -54.65
C ILE A 71 10.50 -24.20 -54.99
N VAL A 72 9.84 -24.95 -54.11
CA VAL A 72 9.50 -26.36 -54.35
C VAL A 72 8.56 -26.49 -55.56
N GLY A 73 7.59 -25.58 -55.70
CA GLY A 73 6.70 -25.50 -56.86
C GLY A 73 7.44 -25.19 -58.15
N ALA A 74 8.36 -24.22 -58.14
CA ALA A 74 9.20 -23.91 -59.29
C ALA A 74 10.09 -25.09 -59.69
N ALA A 75 10.73 -25.76 -58.73
CA ALA A 75 11.52 -26.97 -58.97
C ALA A 75 10.67 -28.10 -59.58
N ALA A 76 9.44 -28.28 -59.09
CA ALA A 76 8.50 -29.25 -59.65
C ALA A 76 8.08 -28.89 -61.09
N LEU A 77 7.81 -27.62 -61.38
CA LEU A 77 7.52 -27.15 -62.74
C LEU A 77 8.71 -27.35 -63.68
N CYS A 78 9.94 -27.07 -63.24
CA CYS A 78 11.15 -27.36 -64.00
C CYS A 78 11.31 -28.87 -64.27
N GLY A 79 11.05 -29.72 -63.27
CA GLY A 79 11.10 -31.18 -63.44
C GLY A 79 10.05 -31.71 -64.42
N LEU A 80 8.80 -31.23 -64.34
CA LEU A 80 7.76 -31.59 -65.31
C LEU A 80 8.08 -31.04 -66.71
N GLY A 81 8.61 -29.82 -66.81
CA GLY A 81 9.08 -29.23 -68.05
C GLY A 81 10.24 -30.00 -68.67
N TRP A 82 11.17 -30.51 -67.86
CA TRP A 82 12.23 -31.42 -68.30
C TRP A 82 11.67 -32.72 -68.89
N ILE A 83 10.65 -33.31 -68.27
CA ILE A 83 9.98 -34.51 -68.81
C ILE A 83 9.31 -34.19 -70.15
N VAL A 84 8.58 -33.08 -70.26
CA VAL A 84 7.93 -32.66 -71.52
C VAL A 84 8.97 -32.42 -72.61
N THR A 85 10.04 -31.69 -72.32
CA THR A 85 11.09 -31.37 -73.31
C THR A 85 11.84 -32.61 -73.76
N THR A 86 12.25 -33.49 -72.84
CA THR A 86 13.06 -34.68 -73.19
C THR A 86 12.25 -35.86 -73.74
N LYS A 87 11.03 -36.09 -73.24
CA LYS A 87 10.20 -37.25 -73.64
C LYS A 87 9.24 -36.93 -74.77
N LEU A 88 8.69 -35.71 -74.84
CA LEU A 88 7.73 -35.32 -75.86
C LEU A 88 8.38 -34.49 -76.97
N VAL A 89 8.87 -33.29 -76.65
CA VAL A 89 9.32 -32.31 -77.66
C VAL A 89 10.55 -32.82 -78.41
N ALA A 90 11.59 -33.24 -77.70
CA ALA A 90 12.81 -33.75 -78.33
C ALA A 90 12.55 -34.99 -79.18
N ARG A 91 11.64 -35.89 -78.74
CA ARG A 91 11.29 -37.10 -79.50
C ARG A 91 10.41 -36.81 -80.72
N LEU A 92 9.53 -35.81 -80.66
CA LEU A 92 8.71 -35.39 -81.80
C LEU A 92 9.49 -34.56 -82.82
N ALA A 93 10.52 -33.83 -82.37
CA ALA A 93 11.38 -33.00 -83.20
C ALA A 93 12.36 -33.82 -84.05
N VAL A 94 12.63 -35.09 -83.69
CA VAL A 94 13.47 -35.98 -84.51
C VAL A 94 12.74 -36.28 -85.83
N PRO A 95 13.35 -35.96 -86.99
CA PRO A 95 12.74 -36.26 -88.28
C PRO A 95 12.70 -37.77 -88.51
N LEU A 96 11.50 -38.33 -88.67
CA LEU A 96 11.31 -39.72 -89.09
C LEU A 96 11.33 -39.79 -90.62
N ALA A 97 12.53 -39.81 -91.19
CA ALA A 97 12.74 -39.98 -92.63
C ALA A 97 12.13 -41.30 -93.13
N ASP A 98 11.62 -41.30 -94.37
CA ASP A 98 10.97 -42.47 -94.99
C ASP A 98 11.93 -43.67 -95.05
N GLU A 99 13.22 -43.44 -95.30
CA GLU A 99 14.27 -44.46 -95.35
C GLU A 99 14.52 -45.13 -93.98
N SER A 100 14.59 -44.35 -92.90
CA SER A 100 14.74 -44.89 -91.54
C SER A 100 13.53 -45.72 -91.11
N LEU A 101 12.32 -45.32 -91.52
CA LEU A 101 11.10 -46.08 -91.29
C LEU A 101 11.10 -47.37 -92.12
N ALA A 102 11.57 -47.31 -93.36
CA ALA A 102 11.71 -48.47 -94.22
C ALA A 102 12.61 -49.56 -93.61
N ILE A 103 13.80 -49.17 -93.15
CA ILE A 103 14.74 -50.06 -92.44
C ILE A 103 14.09 -50.65 -91.17
N ALA A 104 13.29 -49.86 -90.45
CA ALA A 104 12.59 -50.35 -89.26
C ALA A 104 11.52 -51.40 -89.59
N VAL A 105 10.81 -51.26 -90.71
CA VAL A 105 9.86 -52.27 -91.20
C VAL A 105 10.58 -53.54 -91.66
N GLU A 106 11.69 -53.41 -92.41
CA GLU A 106 12.49 -54.54 -92.89
C GLU A 106 13.10 -55.36 -91.75
N ARG A 107 13.55 -54.71 -90.67
CA ARG A 107 14.01 -55.41 -89.44
C ARG A 107 12.90 -56.22 -88.77
N GLY A 108 11.64 -55.78 -88.89
CA GLY A 108 10.48 -56.51 -88.35
C GLY A 108 9.99 -57.63 -89.27
N HIS A 109 10.20 -57.48 -90.57
CA HIS A 109 9.76 -58.41 -91.62
C HIS A 109 10.92 -58.74 -92.56
N PRO A 110 11.71 -59.79 -92.27
CA PRO A 110 12.88 -60.18 -93.07
C PRO A 110 12.58 -60.51 -94.54
N GLY A 111 11.30 -60.70 -94.90
CA GLY A 111 10.84 -61.00 -96.26
C GLY A 111 11.11 -59.90 -97.29
N PHE A 112 11.27 -58.64 -96.86
CA PHE A 112 11.51 -57.52 -97.76
C PHE A 112 12.92 -57.47 -98.37
N ARG A 113 13.93 -58.14 -97.80
CA ARG A 113 15.30 -58.26 -98.38
C ARG A 113 15.85 -56.94 -98.96
N ASP A 114 15.79 -55.86 -98.18
CA ASP A 114 16.24 -54.50 -98.52
C ASP A 114 15.49 -53.82 -99.70
N SER A 115 14.43 -54.44 -100.24
CA SER A 115 13.67 -53.89 -101.38
C SER A 115 12.91 -52.60 -101.03
N LEU A 116 12.49 -52.41 -99.78
CA LEU A 116 11.65 -51.29 -99.35
C LEU A 116 12.52 -50.06 -99.05
N SER A 117 13.65 -50.22 -98.36
CA SER A 117 14.64 -49.17 -98.14
C SER A 117 15.31 -48.73 -99.46
N THR A 118 15.70 -49.70 -100.30
CA THR A 118 16.31 -49.42 -101.62
C THR A 118 15.34 -48.69 -102.55
N THR A 119 14.06 -49.08 -102.58
CA THR A 119 13.06 -48.41 -103.42
C THR A 119 12.86 -46.95 -103.00
N ILE A 120 12.86 -46.63 -101.70
CA ILE A 120 12.67 -45.25 -101.22
C ILE A 120 13.94 -44.42 -101.39
N ALA A 121 15.11 -44.97 -101.12
CA ALA A 121 16.39 -44.30 -101.30
C ALA A 121 16.59 -43.93 -102.79
N LEU A 122 16.33 -44.86 -103.70
CA LEU A 122 16.45 -44.63 -105.14
C LEU A 122 15.31 -43.77 -105.70
N ALA A 123 14.10 -43.81 -105.13
CA ALA A 123 13.01 -42.92 -105.52
C ALA A 123 13.18 -41.47 -105.04
N ALA A 124 14.07 -41.23 -104.07
CA ALA A 124 14.41 -39.90 -103.57
C ALA A 124 15.67 -39.31 -104.23
N ALA A 125 16.55 -40.15 -104.80
CA ALA A 125 17.75 -39.74 -105.52
C ALA A 125 17.44 -39.16 -106.91
N ASP A 126 18.26 -38.21 -107.38
CA ASP A 126 18.13 -37.64 -108.71
C ASP A 126 18.31 -38.75 -109.76
N GLN A 127 17.42 -38.82 -110.75
CA GLN A 127 17.26 -39.97 -111.65
C GLN A 127 18.42 -40.14 -112.65
N ALA A 128 19.45 -39.30 -112.56
CA ALA A 128 20.64 -39.35 -113.40
C ALA A 128 21.52 -40.56 -113.05
N GLY A 129 21.38 -41.66 -113.81
CA GLY A 129 22.23 -42.85 -113.72
C GLY A 129 21.57 -44.10 -113.12
N ILE A 130 20.26 -44.07 -112.88
CA ILE A 130 19.49 -45.20 -112.33
C ILE A 130 18.73 -45.92 -113.44
N ASP A 131 18.83 -47.25 -113.53
CA ASP A 131 18.03 -48.05 -114.47
C ASP A 131 16.57 -48.16 -113.96
N GLY A 132 15.66 -47.47 -114.64
CA GLY A 132 14.23 -47.44 -114.31
C GLY A 132 13.56 -48.82 -114.33
N ARG A 133 14.08 -49.80 -115.07
CA ARG A 133 13.52 -51.17 -115.07
C ARG A 133 13.87 -51.95 -113.81
N LEU A 134 15.08 -51.76 -113.27
CA LEU A 134 15.49 -52.37 -112.00
C LEU A 134 14.70 -51.76 -110.84
N LEU A 135 14.54 -50.42 -110.82
CA LEU A 135 13.74 -49.73 -109.82
C LEU A 135 12.26 -50.14 -109.87
N ALA A 136 11.68 -50.30 -111.06
CA ALA A 136 10.31 -50.79 -111.23
C ALA A 136 10.13 -52.22 -110.67
N ARG A 137 11.11 -53.11 -110.88
CA ARG A 137 11.07 -54.47 -110.32
C ARG A 137 11.22 -54.48 -108.79
N THR A 138 12.15 -53.72 -108.22
CA THR A 138 12.33 -53.65 -106.76
C THR A 138 11.11 -53.01 -106.09
N ALA A 139 10.50 -52.00 -106.72
CA ALA A 139 9.28 -51.38 -106.25
C ALA A 139 8.08 -52.34 -106.30
N ALA A 140 7.96 -53.14 -107.36
CA ALA A 140 6.91 -54.15 -107.48
C ALA A 140 7.09 -55.30 -106.47
N GLU A 141 8.33 -55.74 -106.21
CA GLU A 141 8.66 -56.75 -105.20
C GLU A 141 8.33 -56.25 -103.78
N ALA A 142 8.71 -55.00 -103.47
CA ALA A 142 8.32 -54.36 -102.21
C ALA A 142 6.79 -54.19 -102.10
N ALA A 143 6.11 -53.83 -103.19
CA ALA A 143 4.67 -53.61 -103.18
C ALA A 143 3.85 -54.89 -103.00
N ALA A 144 4.30 -56.02 -103.57
CA ALA A 144 3.65 -57.32 -103.41
C ALA A 144 3.60 -57.79 -101.94
N LEU A 145 4.60 -57.41 -101.16
CA LEU A 145 4.74 -57.77 -99.75
C LEU A 145 4.05 -56.78 -98.78
N LEU A 146 3.53 -55.64 -99.28
CA LEU A 146 2.87 -54.64 -98.44
C LEU A 146 1.63 -55.19 -97.70
N GLY A 147 0.91 -56.13 -98.31
CA GLY A 147 -0.32 -56.71 -97.74
C GLY A 147 -0.08 -57.58 -96.50
N ASP A 148 1.14 -58.11 -96.35
CA ASP A 148 1.54 -59.01 -95.24
C ASP A 148 2.21 -58.27 -94.07
N VAL A 149 2.26 -56.94 -94.11
CA VAL A 149 2.86 -56.14 -93.03
C VAL A 149 1.90 -56.00 -91.85
N ASP A 150 2.18 -56.74 -90.78
CA ASP A 150 1.51 -56.53 -89.49
C ASP A 150 2.21 -55.43 -88.68
N VAL A 151 1.72 -54.20 -88.85
CA VAL A 151 2.18 -53.01 -88.12
C VAL A 151 2.13 -53.20 -86.60
N ALA A 152 1.25 -54.08 -86.07
CA ALA A 152 1.13 -54.30 -84.63
C ALA A 152 2.35 -55.00 -84.02
N ARG A 153 3.13 -55.75 -84.81
CA ARG A 153 4.30 -56.51 -84.34
C ARG A 153 5.54 -55.64 -84.11
N ILE A 154 5.60 -54.50 -84.81
CA ILE A 154 6.69 -53.52 -84.71
C ILE A 154 6.62 -52.74 -83.38
N PHE A 155 5.41 -52.53 -82.84
CA PHE A 155 5.20 -51.79 -81.61
C PHE A 155 4.92 -52.71 -80.41
N ARG A 156 5.78 -52.65 -79.37
CA ARG A 156 5.66 -53.49 -78.16
C ARG A 156 4.49 -53.06 -77.25
N ARG A 157 3.25 -53.44 -77.60
CA ARG A 157 1.99 -52.98 -76.92
C ARG A 157 1.97 -53.21 -75.42
N ARG A 158 2.52 -54.33 -74.96
CA ARG A 158 2.55 -54.71 -73.54
C ARG A 158 3.20 -53.64 -72.64
N ARG A 159 4.31 -53.03 -73.09
CA ARG A 159 5.03 -52.01 -72.30
C ARG A 159 4.25 -50.70 -72.22
N LEU A 160 3.58 -50.31 -73.30
CA LEU A 160 2.75 -49.11 -73.33
C LEU A 160 1.53 -49.29 -72.43
N VAL A 161 0.86 -50.45 -72.50
CA VAL A 161 -0.30 -50.77 -71.64
C VAL A 161 0.11 -50.78 -70.17
N SER A 162 1.25 -51.37 -69.81
CA SER A 162 1.71 -51.34 -68.41
C SER A 162 2.01 -49.93 -67.91
N LEU A 163 2.59 -49.07 -68.76
CA LEU A 163 2.87 -47.67 -68.41
C LEU A 163 1.58 -46.86 -68.28
N ALA A 164 0.64 -47.04 -69.20
CA ALA A 164 -0.67 -46.40 -69.17
C ALA A 164 -1.50 -46.84 -67.95
N LEU A 165 -1.44 -48.13 -67.59
CA LEU A 165 -2.08 -48.66 -66.37
C LEU A 165 -1.47 -48.04 -65.12
N LEU A 166 -0.13 -47.95 -65.05
CA LEU A 166 0.56 -47.32 -63.92
C LEU A 166 0.24 -45.82 -63.81
N ALA A 167 0.18 -45.10 -64.94
CA ALA A 167 -0.26 -43.71 -64.97
C ALA A 167 -1.72 -43.56 -64.55
N GLY A 168 -2.60 -44.45 -65.00
CA GLY A 168 -4.01 -44.50 -64.61
C GLY A 168 -4.18 -44.76 -63.10
N LEU A 169 -3.41 -45.69 -62.55
CA LEU A 169 -3.39 -45.96 -61.10
C LEU A 169 -2.89 -44.74 -60.31
N ALA A 170 -1.80 -44.12 -60.76
CA ALA A 170 -1.27 -42.91 -60.13
C ALA A 170 -2.30 -41.77 -60.12
N ALA A 171 -2.95 -41.51 -61.26
CA ALA A 171 -4.03 -40.53 -61.34
C ALA A 171 -5.22 -40.89 -60.44
N ALA A 172 -5.60 -42.18 -60.38
CA ALA A 172 -6.68 -42.67 -59.53
C ALA A 172 -6.38 -42.44 -58.04
N THR A 173 -5.13 -42.59 -57.58
CA THR A 173 -4.79 -42.29 -56.16
C THR A 173 -5.03 -40.82 -55.81
N VAL A 174 -4.67 -39.89 -56.69
CA VAL A 174 -4.90 -38.45 -56.50
C VAL A 174 -6.40 -38.14 -56.55
N GLY A 175 -7.11 -38.68 -57.54
CA GLY A 175 -8.55 -38.51 -57.69
C GLY A 175 -9.35 -39.06 -56.49
N LEU A 176 -8.96 -40.23 -55.97
CA LEU A 176 -9.58 -40.84 -54.79
C LEU A 176 -9.41 -39.96 -53.54
N LEU A 177 -8.23 -39.39 -53.31
CA LEU A 177 -8.01 -38.48 -52.19
C LEU A 177 -8.90 -37.24 -52.29
N VAL A 178 -8.98 -36.62 -53.48
CA VAL A 178 -9.81 -35.44 -53.71
C VAL A 178 -11.30 -35.76 -53.54
N ALA A 179 -11.76 -36.94 -53.98
CA ALA A 179 -13.15 -37.37 -53.84
C ALA A 179 -13.54 -37.68 -52.39
N VAL A 180 -12.68 -38.38 -51.64
CA VAL A 180 -12.95 -38.79 -50.24
C VAL A 180 -12.72 -37.63 -49.26
N ARG A 181 -11.75 -36.75 -49.54
CA ARG A 181 -11.36 -35.63 -48.67
C ARG A 181 -11.22 -34.33 -49.48
N PRO A 182 -12.34 -33.73 -49.95
CA PRO A 182 -12.31 -32.53 -50.79
C PRO A 182 -11.63 -31.34 -50.10
N ALA A 183 -11.76 -31.24 -48.77
CA ALA A 183 -11.09 -30.19 -47.99
C ALA A 183 -9.55 -30.26 -48.07
N ILE A 184 -8.96 -31.46 -48.08
CA ILE A 184 -7.50 -31.64 -48.18
C ILE A 184 -7.04 -31.25 -49.59
N GLY A 185 -7.74 -31.72 -50.63
CA GLY A 185 -7.42 -31.37 -52.02
C GLY A 185 -7.53 -29.87 -52.29
N MET A 186 -8.59 -29.23 -51.81
CA MET A 186 -8.79 -27.77 -51.96
C MET A 186 -7.72 -26.97 -51.20
N THR A 187 -7.39 -27.38 -49.98
CA THR A 187 -6.35 -26.71 -49.17
C THR A 187 -4.97 -26.87 -49.81
N TRP A 188 -4.64 -28.05 -50.34
CA TRP A 188 -3.41 -28.26 -51.13
C TRP A 188 -3.37 -27.32 -52.34
N ALA A 189 -4.46 -27.23 -53.11
CA ALA A 189 -4.52 -26.35 -54.28
C ALA A 189 -4.35 -24.86 -53.89
N GLN A 190 -5.00 -24.41 -52.82
CA GLN A 190 -4.85 -23.04 -52.32
C GLN A 190 -3.43 -22.76 -51.79
N ARG A 191 -2.82 -23.70 -51.08
CA ARG A 191 -1.48 -23.52 -50.49
C ARG A 191 -0.34 -23.65 -51.50
N MET A 192 -0.49 -24.52 -52.51
CA MET A 192 0.56 -24.81 -53.49
C MET A 192 0.43 -24.00 -54.78
N LEU A 193 -0.79 -23.82 -55.31
CA LEU A 193 -1.00 -23.05 -56.55
C LEU A 193 -1.19 -21.55 -56.28
N ARG A 194 -1.83 -21.17 -55.17
CA ARG A 194 -2.07 -19.75 -54.81
C ARG A 194 -1.15 -19.23 -53.71
N LEU A 195 -0.25 -20.07 -53.18
CA LEU A 195 0.68 -19.72 -52.09
C LEU A 195 -0.03 -19.13 -50.84
N SER A 196 -1.28 -19.54 -50.60
CA SER A 196 -2.08 -19.03 -49.48
C SER A 196 -1.51 -19.45 -48.11
N PRO A 197 -1.56 -18.57 -47.09
CA PRO A 197 -1.17 -18.90 -45.73
C PRO A 197 -2.23 -19.72 -44.96
N ALA A 198 -3.31 -20.16 -45.61
CA ALA A 198 -4.38 -20.92 -44.96
C ALA A 198 -3.83 -22.17 -44.22
N PRO A 199 -4.19 -22.38 -42.95
CA PRO A 199 -3.77 -23.55 -42.20
C PRO A 199 -4.43 -24.82 -42.77
N TRP A 200 -3.81 -25.99 -42.57
CA TRP A 200 -4.47 -27.25 -42.82
C TRP A 200 -5.71 -27.39 -41.91
N PRO A 201 -6.79 -28.08 -42.33
CA PRO A 201 -7.96 -28.28 -41.49
C PRO A 201 -7.57 -28.94 -40.16
N ARG A 202 -7.82 -28.23 -39.05
CA ARG A 202 -7.47 -28.69 -37.69
C ARG A 202 -8.67 -29.30 -37.00
N ARG A 203 -8.41 -30.28 -36.13
CA ARG A 203 -9.42 -30.90 -35.25
C ARG A 203 -9.61 -30.12 -33.96
N VAL A 204 -8.60 -29.34 -33.56
CA VAL A 204 -8.63 -28.51 -32.35
C VAL A 204 -8.61 -27.03 -32.72
N THR A 205 -9.45 -26.23 -32.06
CA THR A 205 -9.40 -24.77 -32.05
C THR A 205 -9.02 -24.28 -30.66
N LEU A 206 -8.17 -23.25 -30.61
CA LEU A 206 -7.66 -22.65 -29.38
C LEU A 206 -8.05 -21.18 -29.37
N GLU A 207 -8.60 -20.71 -28.25
CA GLU A 207 -8.91 -19.31 -27.98
C GLU A 207 -8.20 -18.91 -26.68
N VAL A 208 -7.52 -17.76 -26.67
CA VAL A 208 -6.72 -17.30 -25.54
C VAL A 208 -7.34 -16.03 -24.97
N GLU A 209 -7.59 -16.02 -23.66
CA GLU A 209 -8.26 -14.91 -23.01
C GLU A 209 -7.32 -13.71 -22.80
N GLY A 210 -7.84 -12.50 -23.05
CA GLY A 210 -7.16 -11.24 -22.74
C GLY A 210 -6.11 -10.76 -23.75
N PHE A 211 -5.96 -11.42 -24.90
CA PHE A 211 -5.09 -10.94 -25.99
C PHE A 211 -5.90 -10.16 -27.02
N ARG A 212 -5.46 -8.93 -27.33
CA ARG A 212 -5.99 -8.11 -28.44
C ARG A 212 -4.89 -7.98 -29.48
N ASP A 213 -5.18 -8.39 -30.72
CA ASP A 213 -4.22 -8.39 -31.84
C ASP A 213 -2.90 -9.11 -31.51
N GLY A 214 -2.97 -10.19 -30.72
CA GLY A 214 -1.81 -10.98 -30.31
C GLY A 214 -0.98 -10.35 -29.18
N SER A 215 -1.39 -9.22 -28.60
CA SER A 215 -0.71 -8.60 -27.47
C SER A 215 -1.60 -8.47 -26.22
N ARG A 216 -1.00 -8.65 -25.04
CA ARG A 216 -1.66 -8.40 -23.74
C ARG A 216 -0.70 -7.60 -22.86
N THR A 217 -1.16 -6.43 -22.41
CA THR A 217 -0.42 -5.60 -21.46
C THR A 217 -0.64 -6.12 -20.05
N VAL A 218 0.43 -6.24 -19.28
CA VAL A 218 0.42 -6.75 -17.91
C VAL A 218 1.31 -5.88 -17.03
N ALA A 219 0.98 -5.78 -15.75
CA ALA A 219 1.80 -5.07 -14.79
C ALA A 219 3.17 -5.74 -14.64
N ARG A 220 4.25 -4.96 -14.70
CA ARG A 220 5.61 -5.46 -14.51
C ARG A 220 5.75 -6.13 -13.13
N GLY A 221 6.32 -7.33 -13.14
CA GLY A 221 6.53 -8.18 -11.97
C GLY A 221 5.25 -8.83 -11.44
N ALA A 222 4.17 -8.87 -12.23
CA ALA A 222 2.93 -9.55 -11.86
C ALA A 222 2.92 -11.02 -12.25
N ASP A 223 2.19 -11.78 -11.45
CA ASP A 223 1.83 -13.15 -11.78
C ASP A 223 0.67 -13.08 -12.77
N VAL A 224 0.94 -13.53 -13.99
CA VAL A 224 -0.01 -13.46 -15.11
C VAL A 224 -0.60 -14.83 -15.34
N GLU A 225 -1.91 -14.89 -15.21
CA GLU A 225 -2.65 -16.10 -15.52
C GLU A 225 -3.03 -16.13 -17.01
N LEU A 226 -2.54 -17.15 -17.70
CA LEU A 226 -2.93 -17.45 -19.08
C LEU A 226 -4.04 -18.50 -19.07
N VAL A 227 -5.20 -18.11 -19.59
CA VAL A 227 -6.36 -18.97 -19.75
C VAL A 227 -6.57 -19.26 -21.24
N VAL A 228 -6.66 -20.54 -21.58
CA VAL A 228 -6.83 -21.02 -22.95
C VAL A 228 -8.02 -21.95 -23.01
N HIS A 229 -8.97 -21.64 -23.88
CA HIS A 229 -10.11 -22.48 -24.20
C HIS A 229 -9.79 -23.33 -25.42
N ALA A 230 -9.77 -24.65 -25.23
CA ALA A 230 -9.53 -25.61 -26.30
C ALA A 230 -10.81 -26.36 -26.65
N ARG A 231 -11.25 -26.26 -27.90
CA ARG A 231 -12.41 -26.99 -28.43
C ARG A 231 -11.93 -28.02 -29.45
N GLY A 232 -12.36 -29.27 -29.30
CA GLY A 232 -12.08 -30.35 -30.25
C GLY A 232 -13.31 -30.73 -31.07
N SER A 233 -13.12 -31.23 -32.29
CA SER A 233 -14.23 -31.71 -33.14
C SER A 233 -14.90 -32.97 -32.61
N ASP A 234 -14.14 -33.89 -32.01
CA ASP A 234 -14.66 -35.10 -31.33
C ASP A 234 -14.45 -35.03 -29.82
N ARG A 235 -13.21 -34.77 -29.39
CA ARG A 235 -12.81 -34.60 -27.99
C ARG A 235 -11.77 -33.49 -27.89
N PRO A 236 -11.77 -32.69 -26.80
CA PRO A 236 -10.73 -31.70 -26.56
C PRO A 236 -9.36 -32.38 -26.37
N PRO A 237 -8.25 -31.67 -26.66
CA PRO A 237 -6.90 -32.22 -26.51
C PRO A 237 -6.64 -32.61 -25.04
N ALA A 238 -5.90 -33.70 -24.82
CA ALA A 238 -5.53 -34.13 -23.47
C ALA A 238 -4.53 -33.17 -22.80
N GLU A 239 -3.70 -32.50 -23.62
CA GLU A 239 -2.60 -31.67 -23.13
C GLU A 239 -2.48 -30.40 -24.00
N VAL A 240 -2.23 -29.27 -23.33
CA VAL A 240 -1.88 -28.00 -23.96
C VAL A 240 -0.59 -27.51 -23.31
N ASP A 241 0.38 -27.15 -24.14
CA ASP A 241 1.67 -26.62 -23.73
C ASP A 241 1.77 -25.14 -24.12
N VAL A 242 2.35 -24.34 -23.24
CA VAL A 242 2.80 -22.98 -23.52
C VAL A 242 4.31 -22.99 -23.72
N ARG A 243 4.78 -22.39 -24.82
CA ARG A 243 6.19 -22.12 -25.06
C ARG A 243 6.49 -20.66 -24.79
N LEU A 244 7.54 -20.40 -24.04
CA LEU A 244 7.97 -19.08 -23.64
C LEU A 244 9.36 -18.79 -24.22
N ALA A 245 9.53 -17.61 -24.82
CA ALA A 245 10.82 -17.16 -25.31
C ALA A 245 11.69 -16.66 -24.14
N GLY A 246 12.79 -17.37 -23.87
CA GLY A 246 13.77 -17.04 -22.83
C GLY A 246 15.14 -16.63 -23.40
N PRO A 247 16.11 -16.26 -22.54
CA PRO A 247 17.45 -15.87 -22.96
C PRO A 247 18.22 -17.03 -23.63
N GLY A 248 17.93 -18.27 -23.23
CA GLY A 248 18.53 -19.49 -23.76
C GLY A 248 17.71 -20.19 -24.84
N GLY A 249 16.70 -19.51 -25.42
CA GLY A 249 15.79 -20.09 -26.40
C GLY A 249 14.39 -20.35 -25.83
N TRP A 250 13.63 -21.19 -26.54
CA TRP A 250 12.24 -21.48 -26.19
C TRP A 250 12.14 -22.58 -25.14
N THR A 251 11.46 -22.27 -24.03
CA THR A 251 11.14 -23.25 -22.98
C THR A 251 9.69 -23.66 -23.10
N THR A 252 9.40 -24.96 -22.96
CA THR A 252 8.03 -25.49 -22.99
C THR A 252 7.57 -25.76 -21.56
N ALA A 253 6.36 -25.33 -21.21
CA ALA A 253 5.71 -25.63 -19.95
C ALA A 253 4.29 -26.16 -20.21
N ARG A 254 3.90 -27.19 -19.46
CA ARG A 254 2.57 -27.78 -19.57
C ARG A 254 1.54 -26.93 -18.83
N MET A 255 0.38 -26.72 -19.44
CA MET A 255 -0.75 -26.03 -18.80
C MET A 255 -1.57 -27.02 -17.96
N GLY A 256 -2.07 -26.56 -16.81
CA GLY A 256 -2.98 -27.33 -15.96
C GLY A 256 -4.42 -27.24 -16.49
N THR A 257 -5.25 -28.24 -16.23
CA THR A 257 -6.68 -28.21 -16.57
C THR A 257 -7.48 -27.53 -15.46
N ARG A 258 -8.37 -26.59 -15.82
CA ARG A 258 -9.34 -26.00 -14.87
C ARG A 258 -10.74 -26.47 -15.20
N GLY A 259 -11.35 -27.19 -14.26
CA GLY A 259 -12.72 -27.70 -14.38
C GLY A 259 -12.87 -28.87 -15.36
N ALA A 260 -14.11 -29.35 -15.50
CA ALA A 260 -14.50 -30.38 -16.45
C ALA A 260 -14.80 -29.80 -17.84
N VAL A 261 -14.90 -30.65 -18.85
CA VAL A 261 -15.30 -30.26 -20.20
C VAL A 261 -16.75 -29.77 -20.20
N VAL A 262 -16.97 -28.51 -20.59
CA VAL A 262 -18.31 -27.90 -20.70
C VAL A 262 -18.57 -27.55 -22.16
N GLY A 263 -19.64 -28.08 -22.76
CA GLY A 263 -19.99 -27.80 -24.15
C GLY A 263 -18.91 -28.17 -25.18
N GLY A 264 -18.12 -29.21 -24.91
CA GLY A 264 -17.01 -29.64 -25.77
C GLY A 264 -15.75 -28.78 -25.68
N VAL A 265 -15.69 -27.83 -24.73
CA VAL A 265 -14.54 -26.96 -24.47
C VAL A 265 -13.87 -27.35 -23.16
N GLN A 266 -12.54 -27.51 -23.18
CA GLN A 266 -11.71 -27.68 -21.99
C GLN A 266 -10.89 -26.41 -21.75
N THR A 267 -10.90 -25.92 -20.51
CA THR A 267 -10.11 -24.76 -20.10
C THR A 267 -8.76 -25.21 -19.53
N PHE A 268 -7.68 -24.63 -20.06
CA PHE A 268 -6.30 -24.82 -19.63
C PHE A 268 -5.74 -23.53 -19.05
N VAL A 269 -4.92 -23.65 -18.02
CA VAL A 269 -4.43 -22.53 -17.22
C VAL A 269 -2.94 -22.70 -16.94
N HIS A 270 -2.18 -21.63 -17.10
CA HIS A 270 -0.79 -21.56 -16.67
C HIS A 270 -0.49 -20.19 -16.07
N VAL A 271 0.12 -20.19 -14.88
CA VAL A 271 0.51 -18.96 -14.18
C VAL A 271 1.98 -18.67 -14.46
N LEU A 272 2.26 -17.60 -15.20
CA LEU A 272 3.60 -17.07 -15.32
C LEU A 272 3.89 -16.21 -14.10
N LYS A 273 4.87 -16.62 -13.31
CA LYS A 273 5.27 -15.86 -12.12
C LYS A 273 6.18 -14.69 -12.49
N ASN A 274 5.97 -13.55 -11.86
CA ASN A 274 6.85 -12.38 -11.89
C ASN A 274 7.28 -11.94 -13.31
N VAL A 275 6.33 -11.60 -14.17
CA VAL A 275 6.61 -11.18 -15.56
C VAL A 275 7.25 -9.78 -15.57
N SER A 276 8.57 -9.70 -15.65
CA SER A 276 9.34 -8.45 -15.52
C SER A 276 9.70 -7.75 -16.84
N ARG A 277 9.59 -8.48 -17.96
CA ARG A 277 9.94 -8.01 -19.31
C ARG A 277 8.93 -8.52 -20.32
N ASP A 278 9.01 -7.99 -21.53
CA ASP A 278 8.19 -8.49 -22.64
C ASP A 278 8.54 -9.95 -22.95
N VAL A 279 7.52 -10.79 -23.08
CA VAL A 279 7.67 -12.23 -23.33
C VAL A 279 6.86 -12.61 -24.56
N ALA A 280 7.54 -13.15 -25.57
CA ALA A 280 6.87 -13.82 -26.68
C ALA A 280 6.48 -15.25 -26.26
N LEU A 281 5.27 -15.66 -26.62
CA LEU A 281 4.75 -16.98 -26.29
C LEU A 281 4.03 -17.64 -27.47
N GLU A 282 4.04 -18.97 -27.47
CA GLU A 282 3.27 -19.81 -28.39
C GLU A 282 2.46 -20.80 -27.59
N ILE A 283 1.24 -21.10 -28.04
CA ILE A 283 0.39 -22.10 -27.38
C ILE A 283 0.16 -23.26 -28.35
N ARG A 284 0.32 -24.48 -27.83
CA ARG A 284 0.29 -25.73 -28.59
C ARG A 284 -0.68 -26.70 -27.94
N GLY A 285 -1.71 -27.14 -28.66
CA GLY A 285 -2.70 -28.10 -28.16
C GLY A 285 -3.15 -29.04 -29.28
N GLY A 286 -2.86 -30.33 -29.15
CA GLY A 286 -3.09 -31.29 -30.25
C GLY A 286 -2.40 -30.85 -31.56
N ASP A 287 -3.19 -30.71 -32.62
CA ASP A 287 -2.78 -30.20 -33.94
C ASP A 287 -2.87 -28.67 -34.08
N ALA A 288 -3.38 -27.98 -33.07
CA ALA A 288 -3.45 -26.52 -33.04
C ALA A 288 -2.16 -25.89 -32.52
N ARG A 289 -1.77 -24.80 -33.20
CA ARG A 289 -0.63 -23.94 -32.88
C ARG A 289 -1.08 -22.50 -33.01
N MET A 290 -0.96 -21.72 -31.94
CA MET A 290 -1.13 -20.27 -31.94
C MET A 290 0.24 -19.62 -31.74
N ARG A 291 0.64 -18.79 -32.70
CA ARG A 291 1.94 -18.11 -32.76
C ARG A 291 1.76 -16.60 -32.58
N ASP A 292 2.87 -15.89 -32.45
CA ASP A 292 2.95 -14.41 -32.40
C ASP A 292 2.25 -13.74 -31.21
N LEU A 293 2.07 -14.46 -30.10
CA LEU A 293 1.52 -13.87 -28.87
C LEU A 293 2.64 -13.17 -28.09
N ARG A 294 2.35 -11.98 -27.56
CA ARG A 294 3.31 -11.18 -26.77
C ARG A 294 2.67 -10.61 -25.52
N LEU A 295 3.29 -10.87 -24.37
CA LEU A 295 3.02 -10.13 -23.14
C LEU A 295 3.90 -8.89 -23.12
N ARG A 296 3.29 -7.72 -22.94
CA ARG A 296 4.02 -6.45 -22.74
C ARG A 296 4.02 -6.11 -21.25
N ALA A 297 5.20 -6.07 -20.65
CA ALA A 297 5.36 -5.77 -19.23
C ALA A 297 5.49 -4.25 -19.06
N VAL A 298 4.44 -3.62 -18.56
CA VAL A 298 4.36 -2.17 -18.38
C VAL A 298 4.23 -1.86 -16.89
N ASP A 299 4.90 -0.80 -16.43
CA ASP A 299 4.82 -0.40 -15.02
C ASP A 299 3.40 0.08 -14.67
N PRO A 300 2.78 -0.36 -13.56
CA PRO A 300 1.47 0.14 -13.15
C PRO A 300 1.54 1.64 -12.79
N PRO A 301 0.40 2.36 -12.76
CA PRO A 301 0.39 3.73 -12.26
C PRO A 301 0.83 3.76 -10.80
N ALA A 302 1.73 4.68 -10.47
CA ALA A 302 2.22 4.90 -9.11
C ALA A 302 1.93 6.36 -8.71
N VAL A 303 1.90 6.63 -7.41
CA VAL A 303 1.80 7.99 -6.87
C VAL A 303 3.18 8.63 -6.97
N ASP A 304 3.29 9.69 -7.77
CA ASP A 304 4.51 10.48 -7.95
C ASP A 304 4.68 11.51 -6.84
N GLY A 305 3.58 12.15 -6.44
CA GLY A 305 3.53 13.14 -5.38
C GLY A 305 2.18 13.13 -4.64
N LEU A 306 2.25 13.28 -3.32
CA LEU A 306 1.10 13.36 -2.43
C LEU A 306 1.23 14.64 -1.61
N ALA A 307 0.37 15.62 -1.88
CA ALA A 307 0.28 16.85 -1.12
C ALA A 307 -0.93 16.78 -0.20
N ILE A 308 -0.71 17.01 1.10
CA ILE A 308 -1.75 16.97 2.12
C ILE A 308 -1.76 18.32 2.81
N ARG A 309 -2.87 19.06 2.69
CA ARG A 309 -3.06 20.34 3.36
C ARG A 309 -4.07 20.18 4.48
N CYS A 310 -3.68 20.59 5.67
CA CYS A 310 -4.51 20.58 6.86
C CYS A 310 -4.95 22.02 7.16
N VAL A 311 -6.26 22.26 7.18
CA VAL A 311 -6.86 23.52 7.62
C VAL A 311 -7.33 23.32 9.05
N LEU A 312 -6.75 24.09 9.98
CA LEU A 312 -7.05 24.00 11.39
C LEU A 312 -8.47 24.53 11.69
N PRO A 313 -9.14 24.02 12.73
CA PRO A 313 -10.36 24.60 13.27
C PRO A 313 -10.20 26.08 13.60
N ALA A 314 -11.30 26.83 13.53
CA ALA A 314 -11.30 28.27 13.80
C ALA A 314 -10.79 28.60 15.22
N TYR A 315 -11.11 27.77 16.21
CA TYR A 315 -10.69 27.96 17.60
C TYR A 315 -9.17 27.76 17.81
N LEU A 316 -8.51 27.00 16.93
CA LEU A 316 -7.05 26.85 16.89
C LEU A 316 -6.35 27.93 16.03
N GLY A 317 -7.08 28.98 15.62
CA GLY A 317 -6.56 30.08 14.81
C GLY A 317 -6.77 29.94 13.30
N GLY A 318 -7.42 28.87 12.81
CA GLY A 318 -7.91 28.76 11.42
C GLY A 318 -6.86 28.71 10.31
N GLY A 319 -5.57 28.64 10.64
CA GLY A 319 -4.48 28.57 9.65
C GLY A 319 -4.45 27.26 8.87
N SER A 320 -3.82 27.27 7.70
CA SER A 320 -3.54 26.06 6.91
C SER A 320 -2.06 25.71 6.92
N ARG A 321 -1.75 24.41 6.93
CA ARG A 321 -0.37 23.90 6.89
C ARG A 321 -0.27 22.71 5.94
N GLU A 322 0.83 22.64 5.20
CA GLU A 322 1.16 21.45 4.41
C GLU A 322 1.85 20.41 5.29
N LEU A 323 1.36 19.18 5.20
CA LEU A 323 1.85 18.04 5.96
C LEU A 323 2.73 17.18 5.08
N ARG A 324 3.81 16.66 5.67
CA ARG A 324 4.67 15.69 4.98
C ARG A 324 3.92 14.39 4.78
N ALA A 325 3.95 13.85 3.56
CA ALA A 325 3.42 12.54 3.25
C ALA A 325 4.13 11.46 4.10
N ALA A 326 3.36 10.78 4.94
CA ALA A 326 3.82 9.68 5.78
C ALA A 326 2.70 8.64 5.91
N ARG A 327 3.03 7.43 6.38
CA ARG A 327 2.03 6.37 6.61
C ARG A 327 1.02 6.74 7.69
N THR A 328 1.46 7.52 8.68
CA THR A 328 0.64 8.00 9.80
C THR A 328 0.88 9.48 9.96
N ILE A 329 -0.20 10.26 9.92
CA ILE A 329 -0.13 11.72 9.89
C ILE A 329 -0.97 12.25 11.06
N PRO A 330 -0.34 12.85 12.09
CA PRO A 330 -1.07 13.42 13.22
C PRO A 330 -1.71 14.75 12.81
N ILE A 331 -3.02 14.87 13.05
CA ILE A 331 -3.82 16.03 12.70
C ILE A 331 -4.68 16.41 13.91
N PRO A 332 -4.76 17.70 14.28
CA PRO A 332 -5.68 18.14 15.33
C PRO A 332 -7.10 17.73 14.99
N ARG A 333 -7.79 17.14 15.97
CA ARG A 333 -9.18 16.71 15.84
C ARG A 333 -10.06 17.88 15.37
N GLY A 334 -10.97 17.60 14.45
CA GLY A 334 -11.85 18.62 13.85
C GLY A 334 -11.25 19.41 12.69
N SER A 335 -9.98 19.16 12.32
CA SER A 335 -9.38 19.80 11.14
C SER A 335 -10.00 19.30 9.84
N ARG A 336 -10.05 20.17 8.83
CA ARG A 336 -10.36 19.82 7.44
C ARG A 336 -9.07 19.44 6.72
N VAL A 337 -9.09 18.37 5.91
CA VAL A 337 -7.93 17.87 5.19
C VAL A 337 -8.20 17.85 3.69
N GLU A 338 -7.35 18.52 2.93
CA GLU A 338 -7.32 18.50 1.48
C GLU A 338 -6.17 17.58 1.02
N ILE A 339 -6.48 16.63 0.15
CA ILE A 339 -5.55 15.63 -0.34
C ILE A 339 -5.46 15.79 -1.85
N GLU A 340 -4.26 16.03 -2.36
CA GLU A 340 -3.97 16.07 -3.79
C GLU A 340 -2.95 14.97 -4.11
N CYS A 341 -3.31 14.10 -5.05
CA CYS A 341 -2.48 13.00 -5.50
C CYS A 341 -2.15 13.18 -6.98
N THR A 342 -0.86 13.06 -7.30
CA THR A 342 -0.33 13.10 -8.67
C THR A 342 0.19 11.72 -9.05
N ALA A 343 -0.17 11.23 -10.23
CA ALA A 343 0.21 9.93 -10.75
C ALA A 343 1.35 10.02 -11.76
N THR A 344 2.20 9.00 -11.81
CA THR A 344 3.30 8.88 -12.79
C THR A 344 2.81 8.78 -14.24
N LYS A 345 1.54 8.38 -14.43
CA LYS A 345 0.92 8.09 -15.73
C LYS A 345 -0.44 8.79 -15.89
N PRO A 346 -0.90 9.03 -17.13
CA PRO A 346 -2.25 9.50 -17.37
C PRO A 346 -3.27 8.47 -16.84
N LEU A 347 -4.26 8.98 -16.11
CA LEU A 347 -5.28 8.18 -15.45
C LEU A 347 -6.49 8.00 -16.38
N ARG A 348 -7.14 6.84 -16.29
CA ARG A 348 -8.47 6.58 -16.85
C ARG A 348 -9.54 6.81 -15.80
N SER A 349 -9.32 6.24 -14.61
CA SER A 349 -10.17 6.40 -13.43
C SER A 349 -9.31 6.52 -12.17
N ALA A 350 -9.79 7.21 -11.15
CA ALA A 350 -9.09 7.33 -9.87
C ALA A 350 -10.09 7.54 -8.74
N ARG A 351 -9.80 6.99 -7.56
CA ARG A 351 -10.66 7.12 -6.38
C ARG A 351 -9.81 7.32 -5.13
N ILE A 352 -10.19 8.31 -4.33
CA ILE A 352 -9.72 8.48 -2.96
C ILE A 352 -10.87 8.02 -2.07
N VAL A 353 -10.63 6.97 -1.29
CA VAL A 353 -11.65 6.41 -0.39
C VAL A 353 -11.20 6.51 1.06
N GLN A 354 -12.13 6.90 1.91
CA GLN A 354 -12.03 6.79 3.36
C GLN A 354 -12.48 5.40 3.77
N ARG A 355 -11.61 4.68 4.48
CA ARG A 355 -11.96 3.45 5.17
C ARG A 355 -12.21 3.77 6.63
N SER A 356 -13.48 3.77 7.02
CA SER A 356 -13.86 3.89 8.43
C SER A 356 -13.42 2.61 9.16
N SER A 357 -12.59 2.74 10.19
CA SER A 357 -12.37 1.66 11.15
C SER A 357 -13.57 1.61 12.10
N ALA A 358 -14.71 1.09 11.64
CA ALA A 358 -15.78 0.71 12.54
C ALA A 358 -15.31 -0.51 13.36
N GLY A 359 -14.69 -0.25 14.52
CA GLY A 359 -14.13 -1.31 15.36
C GLY A 359 -13.53 -0.83 16.67
N GLY A 360 -14.14 0.18 17.30
CA GLY A 360 -13.63 0.81 18.52
C GLY A 360 -14.70 1.26 19.50
N ALA A 361 -15.84 0.55 19.61
CA ALA A 361 -16.75 0.69 20.75
C ALA A 361 -17.68 -0.54 20.87
N SER A 362 -17.84 -1.02 22.10
CA SER A 362 -18.69 -2.13 22.56
C SER A 362 -18.12 -3.56 22.44
N ARG A 363 -17.15 -3.89 23.30
CA ARG A 363 -17.09 -5.24 23.88
C ARG A 363 -18.08 -5.29 25.04
N SER A 364 -19.32 -5.66 24.75
CA SER A 364 -20.22 -6.23 25.75
C SER A 364 -20.88 -7.47 25.17
N THR A 365 -20.58 -8.60 25.82
CA THR A 365 -21.36 -9.83 25.96
C THR A 365 -21.75 -10.63 24.70
N ASN A 366 -21.02 -11.74 24.54
CA ASN A 366 -21.45 -13.07 24.08
C ASN A 366 -22.87 -13.20 23.51
N THR A 367 -22.96 -13.27 22.19
CA THR A 367 -23.76 -14.28 21.49
C THR A 367 -23.08 -14.59 20.16
N ALA A 368 -22.73 -15.87 19.97
CA ALA A 368 -22.13 -16.36 18.74
C ALA A 368 -23.21 -16.45 17.65
N SER A 369 -23.19 -15.51 16.72
CA SER A 369 -23.71 -15.72 15.36
C SER A 369 -22.58 -15.43 14.38
N VAL A 370 -22.17 -16.47 13.66
CA VAL A 370 -21.24 -16.39 12.53
C VAL A 370 -22.00 -15.72 11.39
N GLY A 371 -21.96 -14.39 11.37
CA GLY A 371 -22.31 -13.55 10.23
C GLY A 371 -21.01 -13.16 9.51
N ALA A 372 -21.00 -13.32 8.19
CA ALA A 372 -19.87 -12.95 7.33
C ALA A 372 -19.42 -11.50 7.59
N ASP A 373 -18.10 -11.28 7.61
CA ASP A 373 -17.46 -9.96 7.55
C ASP A 373 -18.15 -9.14 6.45
N GLU A 374 -19.05 -8.22 6.83
CA GLU A 374 -19.43 -7.14 5.94
C GLU A 374 -18.19 -6.27 5.75
N PRO A 375 -17.66 -6.12 4.52
CA PRO A 375 -16.50 -5.28 4.30
C PRO A 375 -16.87 -3.85 4.73
N ALA A 376 -16.07 -3.28 5.64
CA ALA A 376 -16.21 -1.89 6.07
C ALA A 376 -16.46 -1.00 4.84
N ALA A 377 -17.59 -0.27 4.84
CA ALA A 377 -17.99 0.52 3.68
C ALA A 377 -16.92 1.58 3.38
N ASP A 378 -16.25 1.45 2.23
CA ASP A 378 -15.34 2.47 1.70
C ASP A 378 -16.20 3.70 1.32
N ILE A 379 -16.02 4.83 2.02
CA ILE A 379 -16.72 6.10 1.72
C ILE A 379 -15.88 6.87 0.70
N PRO A 380 -16.40 7.19 -0.50
CA PRO A 380 -15.63 7.92 -1.51
C PRO A 380 -15.45 9.39 -1.11
N LEU A 381 -14.19 9.84 -0.97
CA LEU A 381 -13.83 11.25 -0.76
C LEU A 381 -13.69 12.00 -2.09
N ALA A 382 -13.17 11.32 -3.11
CA ALA A 382 -13.13 11.80 -4.48
C ALA A 382 -13.23 10.64 -5.44
N THR A 383 -14.04 10.79 -6.47
CA THR A 383 -14.20 9.79 -7.53
C THR A 383 -14.05 10.47 -8.87
N LEU A 384 -13.13 9.96 -9.68
CA LEU A 384 -12.92 10.32 -11.07
C LEU A 384 -13.24 9.08 -11.90
N ASP A 385 -14.48 8.97 -12.39
CA ASP A 385 -14.94 7.78 -13.15
C ASP A 385 -14.43 7.77 -14.60
N SER A 386 -14.22 8.95 -15.20
CA SER A 386 -13.65 9.10 -16.53
C SER A 386 -12.81 10.39 -16.59
N ALA A 387 -11.50 10.24 -16.67
CA ALA A 387 -10.58 11.37 -16.74
C ALA A 387 -10.40 11.85 -18.20
N PRO A 388 -10.32 13.18 -18.44
CA PRO A 388 -9.88 13.72 -19.73
C PRO A 388 -8.49 13.21 -20.13
N PRO A 389 -8.18 13.13 -21.44
CA PRO A 389 -6.87 12.68 -21.92
C PRO A 389 -5.73 13.52 -21.31
N GLY A 390 -4.77 12.85 -20.68
CA GLY A 390 -3.59 13.51 -20.09
C GLY A 390 -3.75 13.93 -18.62
N THR A 391 -4.92 13.73 -18.00
CA THR A 391 -5.11 13.98 -16.56
C THR A 391 -4.22 13.06 -15.73
N ARG A 392 -3.49 13.64 -14.76
CA ARG A 392 -2.61 12.91 -13.84
C ARG A 392 -2.91 13.18 -12.37
N THR A 393 -3.86 14.04 -12.08
CA THR A 393 -4.12 14.52 -10.72
C THR A 393 -5.54 14.20 -10.27
N ILE A 394 -5.69 13.93 -8.97
CA ILE A 394 -6.97 13.79 -8.29
C ILE A 394 -6.88 14.48 -6.93
N SER A 395 -7.91 15.27 -6.60
CA SER A 395 -8.03 15.97 -5.32
C SER A 395 -9.29 15.51 -4.58
N GLY A 396 -9.18 15.30 -3.27
CA GLY A 396 -10.31 14.99 -2.39
C GLY A 396 -10.22 15.76 -1.09
N THR A 397 -11.37 16.00 -0.45
CA THR A 397 -11.46 16.77 0.79
C THR A 397 -12.20 15.98 1.86
N LEU A 398 -11.72 16.08 3.09
CA LEU A 398 -12.31 15.50 4.28
C LEU A 398 -12.64 16.64 5.26
N ASP A 399 -13.93 16.86 5.53
CA ASP A 399 -14.39 18.07 6.20
C ASP A 399 -14.05 18.16 7.68
N GLU A 400 -14.26 17.08 8.43
CA GLU A 400 -14.02 17.07 9.87
C GLU A 400 -13.46 15.72 10.33
N VAL A 401 -12.16 15.70 10.65
CA VAL A 401 -11.49 14.49 11.14
C VAL A 401 -11.70 14.36 12.64
N LEU A 402 -12.73 13.60 13.03
CA LEU A 402 -13.08 13.40 14.45
C LEU A 402 -12.41 12.18 15.08
N ALA A 403 -12.01 11.20 14.27
CA ALA A 403 -11.41 9.95 14.70
C ALA A 403 -10.36 9.49 13.69
N ASP A 404 -9.54 8.52 14.10
CA ASP A 404 -8.53 7.91 13.24
C ASP A 404 -9.16 7.41 11.94
N THR A 405 -8.63 7.91 10.83
CA THR A 405 -9.24 7.72 9.51
C THR A 405 -8.21 7.19 8.54
N ALA A 406 -8.43 5.98 8.01
CA ALA A 406 -7.59 5.42 6.96
C ALA A 406 -8.05 5.95 5.59
N VAL A 407 -7.12 6.46 4.79
CA VAL A 407 -7.36 6.91 3.42
C VAL A 407 -6.61 5.99 2.47
N LEU A 408 -7.29 5.54 1.42
CA LEU A 408 -6.74 4.69 0.36
C LEU A 408 -6.90 5.37 -0.99
N VAL A 409 -5.81 5.45 -1.75
CA VAL A 409 -5.82 5.95 -3.12
C VAL A 409 -5.75 4.79 -4.12
N ARG A 410 -6.78 4.66 -4.96
CA ARG A 410 -6.85 3.70 -6.06
C ARG A 410 -6.73 4.44 -7.38
N LEU A 411 -5.79 4.01 -8.23
CA LEU A 411 -5.51 4.63 -9.53
C LEU A 411 -5.62 3.57 -10.63
N GLU A 412 -6.28 3.89 -11.74
CA GLU A 412 -6.33 3.08 -12.96
C GLU A 412 -5.79 3.91 -14.14
N ASP A 413 -4.83 3.36 -14.89
CA ASP A 413 -4.24 4.03 -16.05
C ASP A 413 -5.01 3.77 -17.36
N THR A 414 -4.57 4.42 -18.44
CA THR A 414 -5.11 4.21 -19.80
C THR A 414 -4.87 2.82 -20.36
N ASP A 415 -3.90 2.07 -19.81
CA ASP A 415 -3.59 0.68 -20.18
C ASP A 415 -4.46 -0.33 -19.41
N GLY A 416 -5.33 0.13 -18.50
CA GLY A 416 -6.19 -0.69 -17.65
C GLY A 416 -5.46 -1.33 -16.46
N LEU A 417 -4.27 -0.84 -16.13
CA LEU A 417 -3.50 -1.29 -14.97
C LEU A 417 -3.88 -0.48 -13.73
N VAL A 418 -4.06 -1.17 -12.62
CA VAL A 418 -4.34 -0.58 -11.31
C VAL A 418 -3.04 -0.49 -10.49
N ASN A 419 -2.92 0.53 -9.65
CA ASN A 419 -1.78 0.65 -8.75
C ASN A 419 -1.65 -0.58 -7.83
N ARG A 420 -0.43 -1.14 -7.77
CA ARG A 420 -0.12 -2.27 -6.87
C ARG A 420 0.01 -1.73 -5.45
N ASP A 421 -0.76 -2.34 -4.53
CA ASP A 421 -0.87 -1.94 -3.13
C ASP A 421 -1.19 -0.45 -2.98
N GLY A 422 -2.47 -0.10 -3.17
CA GLY A 422 -2.93 1.29 -3.18
C GLY A 422 -2.34 2.10 -2.01
N VAL A 423 -1.90 3.33 -2.31
CA VAL A 423 -1.23 4.17 -1.32
C VAL A 423 -2.21 4.43 -0.18
N ALA A 424 -1.89 3.87 0.98
CA ALA A 424 -2.71 3.92 2.18
C ALA A 424 -1.96 4.68 3.28
N PHE A 425 -2.63 5.67 3.85
CA PHE A 425 -2.13 6.42 5.00
C PHE A 425 -3.26 6.64 6.00
N THR A 426 -2.91 6.80 7.27
CA THR A 426 -3.85 7.02 8.36
C THR A 426 -3.71 8.43 8.89
N LEU A 427 -4.80 9.16 8.92
CA LEU A 427 -4.93 10.44 9.62
C LEU A 427 -5.27 10.12 11.07
N VAL A 428 -4.40 10.49 12.01
CA VAL A 428 -4.61 10.27 13.44
C VAL A 428 -5.18 11.54 14.04
N ALA A 429 -6.38 11.44 14.63
CA ALA A 429 -7.07 12.57 15.22
C ALA A 429 -6.52 12.84 16.63
N VAL A 430 -5.64 13.82 16.76
CA VAL A 430 -5.06 14.23 18.05
C VAL A 430 -6.07 15.11 18.76
N ALA A 431 -6.56 14.65 19.91
CA ALA A 431 -7.47 15.41 20.75
C ALA A 431 -6.74 16.56 21.47
N ASP A 432 -7.48 17.63 21.68
CA ASP A 432 -7.10 18.80 22.46
C ASP A 432 -7.09 18.46 23.97
N GLU A 433 -6.07 18.89 24.70
CA GLU A 433 -5.96 18.62 26.14
C GLU A 433 -6.77 19.66 26.95
N PRO A 434 -7.41 19.28 28.07
CA PRO A 434 -8.08 20.26 28.91
C PRO A 434 -7.07 21.20 29.59
N PRO A 435 -7.47 22.46 29.87
CA PRO A 435 -6.63 23.42 30.58
C PRO A 435 -6.10 22.88 31.92
N ARG A 436 -4.85 23.17 32.23
CA ARG A 436 -4.21 22.80 33.49
C ARG A 436 -4.32 23.95 34.48
N VAL A 437 -4.95 23.68 35.62
CA VAL A 437 -5.16 24.66 36.70
C VAL A 437 -4.18 24.38 37.84
N GLY A 438 -3.03 25.04 37.81
CA GLY A 438 -1.96 24.95 38.82
C GLY A 438 -2.04 26.05 39.88
N LEU A 439 -3.24 26.34 40.38
CA LEU A 439 -3.48 27.38 41.37
C LEU A 439 -3.52 26.81 42.79
N ARG A 440 -3.10 27.63 43.77
CA ARG A 440 -3.10 27.30 45.20
C ARG A 440 -3.63 28.46 46.04
N LEU A 441 -4.19 28.14 47.20
CA LEU A 441 -4.58 29.13 48.19
C LEU A 441 -3.35 29.66 48.93
N VAL A 442 -3.19 30.97 48.99
CA VAL A 442 -2.09 31.63 49.69
C VAL A 442 -2.22 31.37 51.19
N GLY A 443 -1.16 30.85 51.81
CA GLY A 443 -1.13 30.51 53.24
C GLY A 443 -1.75 29.15 53.60
N GLY A 444 -2.41 28.48 52.66
CA GLY A 444 -3.04 27.17 52.90
C GLY A 444 -4.08 27.17 54.04
N PRO A 445 -5.06 28.09 54.03
CA PRO A 445 -6.04 28.19 55.11
C PRO A 445 -6.89 26.92 55.19
N THR A 446 -7.23 26.52 56.41
CA THR A 446 -8.25 25.48 56.67
C THR A 446 -9.58 26.07 57.10
N ALA A 447 -9.58 27.33 57.54
CA ALA A 447 -10.76 28.03 58.04
C ALA A 447 -10.78 29.50 57.59
N LEU A 448 -11.97 30.07 57.52
CA LEU A 448 -12.21 31.45 57.09
C LEU A 448 -13.36 32.06 57.92
N THR A 449 -13.29 33.35 58.20
CA THR A 449 -14.39 34.10 58.82
C THR A 449 -15.38 34.55 57.75
N PRO A 450 -16.65 34.86 58.10
CA PRO A 450 -17.64 35.33 57.12
C PRO A 450 -17.22 36.57 56.33
N ARG A 451 -16.34 37.41 56.89
CA ARG A 451 -15.78 38.62 56.25
C ARG A 451 -14.43 38.39 55.56
N GLY A 452 -13.90 37.18 55.59
CA GLY A 452 -12.59 36.86 55.03
C GLY A 452 -12.55 36.96 53.51
N ARG A 453 -11.34 36.86 52.97
CA ARG A 453 -11.07 36.74 51.54
C ARG A 453 -10.16 35.56 51.26
N ILE A 454 -10.41 34.88 50.14
CA ILE A 454 -9.54 33.84 49.61
C ILE A 454 -8.52 34.52 48.72
N MET A 455 -7.25 34.21 48.93
CA MET A 455 -6.15 34.69 48.10
C MET A 455 -5.62 33.51 47.29
N VAL A 456 -5.53 33.68 45.97
CA VAL A 456 -5.10 32.61 45.05
C VAL A 456 -3.86 33.06 44.29
N GLU A 457 -2.90 32.14 44.13
CA GLU A 457 -1.67 32.34 43.34
C GLU A 457 -1.34 31.07 42.54
N GLY A 458 -0.51 31.19 41.51
CA GLY A 458 -0.07 30.08 40.66
C GLY A 458 -0.27 30.37 39.17
N ALA A 459 -0.51 29.34 38.37
CA ALA A 459 -0.67 29.50 36.92
C ALA A 459 -1.83 28.67 36.37
N ILE A 460 -2.51 29.22 35.37
CA ILE A 460 -3.42 28.47 34.50
C ILE A 460 -2.74 28.38 33.13
N SER A 461 -2.68 27.19 32.55
CA SER A 461 -2.03 26.98 31.25
C SER A 461 -2.82 26.05 30.36
N ASP A 462 -2.75 26.30 29.07
CA ASP A 462 -3.38 25.51 28.02
C ASP A 462 -2.43 25.41 26.83
N ASP A 463 -2.52 24.33 26.05
CA ASP A 463 -1.67 24.10 24.88
C ASP A 463 -2.13 24.92 23.66
N HIS A 464 -3.43 25.21 23.56
CA HIS A 464 -4.03 25.90 22.42
C HIS A 464 -4.60 27.29 22.73
N GLY A 465 -4.85 27.59 23.99
CA GLY A 465 -5.24 28.90 24.49
C GLY A 465 -6.47 28.85 25.39
N LEU A 466 -6.41 29.61 26.48
CA LEU A 466 -7.51 29.75 27.42
C LEU A 466 -8.62 30.63 26.83
N ALA A 467 -9.88 30.28 27.06
CA ALA A 467 -11.01 31.15 26.75
C ALA A 467 -11.47 31.94 27.98
N ALA A 468 -11.65 31.26 29.11
CA ALA A 468 -12.09 31.87 30.36
C ALA A 468 -11.69 31.00 31.57
N ALA A 469 -11.61 31.62 32.74
CA ALA A 469 -11.54 30.89 34.01
C ALA A 469 -12.41 31.55 35.07
N ALA A 470 -12.91 30.75 36.00
CA ALA A 470 -13.76 31.21 37.09
C ALA A 470 -13.52 30.40 38.36
N ILE A 471 -13.72 31.06 39.50
CA ILE A 471 -13.67 30.46 40.83
C ILE A 471 -15.09 30.08 41.22
N LEU A 472 -15.28 28.80 41.47
CA LEU A 472 -16.54 28.20 41.88
C LEU A 472 -16.57 28.11 43.40
N LEU A 473 -17.50 28.84 44.00
CA LEU A 473 -17.73 28.88 45.43
C LEU A 473 -19.07 28.22 45.72
N ARG A 474 -19.05 27.16 46.54
CA ARG A 474 -20.27 26.41 46.91
C ARG A 474 -20.32 26.17 48.41
N SER A 475 -21.46 26.46 49.03
CA SER A 475 -21.72 26.02 50.41
C SER A 475 -21.99 24.51 50.43
N ALA A 476 -21.29 23.77 51.31
CA ALA A 476 -21.43 22.32 51.41
C ALA A 476 -22.63 21.86 52.25
N VAL A 477 -23.30 22.78 52.97
CA VAL A 477 -24.39 22.45 53.92
C VAL A 477 -25.78 22.51 53.28
N ALA A 478 -25.90 23.08 52.07
CA ALA A 478 -27.17 23.15 51.36
C ALA A 478 -27.34 21.98 50.36
N PRO A 479 -28.54 21.40 50.23
CA PRO A 479 -28.82 20.41 49.18
C PRO A 479 -28.51 21.00 47.80
N ALA A 480 -28.01 20.18 46.88
CA ALA A 480 -27.39 20.60 45.60
C ALA A 480 -28.25 21.53 44.71
N ALA A 481 -29.56 21.62 44.95
CA ALA A 481 -30.52 22.49 44.27
C ALA A 481 -30.59 23.91 44.86
N ASP A 482 -30.31 24.11 46.15
CA ASP A 482 -30.42 25.39 46.87
C ASP A 482 -29.07 25.94 47.35
N ALA A 483 -27.97 25.25 47.07
CA ALA A 483 -26.63 25.76 47.37
C ALA A 483 -26.37 27.05 46.58
N ALA A 484 -26.12 28.15 47.29
CA ALA A 484 -25.61 29.38 46.69
C ALA A 484 -24.32 29.07 45.92
N ARG A 485 -24.44 28.98 44.59
CA ARG A 485 -23.31 28.82 43.67
C ARG A 485 -22.93 30.22 43.22
N ALA A 486 -21.87 30.77 43.81
CA ALA A 486 -21.23 31.94 43.22
C ALA A 486 -20.13 31.46 42.29
N SER A 487 -20.14 32.01 41.08
CA SER A 487 -19.03 31.90 40.15
C SER A 487 -18.44 33.29 40.02
N GLN A 488 -17.15 33.44 40.32
CA GLN A 488 -16.44 34.69 40.15
C GLN A 488 -15.45 34.54 38.98
N PRO A 489 -15.58 35.34 37.90
CA PRO A 489 -14.65 35.27 36.79
C PRO A 489 -13.25 35.72 37.22
N ILE A 490 -12.23 35.10 36.63
CA ILE A 490 -10.84 35.54 36.76
C ILE A 490 -10.55 36.47 35.58
N ASP A 491 -10.79 37.77 35.75
CA ASP A 491 -10.66 38.78 34.69
C ASP A 491 -9.23 38.90 34.10
N ARG A 492 -8.23 38.34 34.80
CA ARG A 492 -6.85 38.23 34.29
C ARG A 492 -6.71 37.25 33.13
N VAL A 493 -7.60 36.28 32.99
CA VAL A 493 -7.58 35.33 31.87
C VAL A 493 -8.23 35.99 30.66
N ARG A 494 -7.41 36.33 29.66
CA ARG A 494 -7.90 36.85 28.37
C ARG A 494 -7.91 35.72 27.35
N GLY A 495 -8.94 35.74 26.49
CA GLY A 495 -9.10 34.76 25.42
C GLY A 495 -7.86 34.70 24.52
N GLY A 496 -7.34 33.49 24.30
CA GLY A 496 -6.21 33.20 23.42
C GLY A 496 -4.83 33.16 24.10
N GLU A 497 -4.74 33.43 25.41
CA GLU A 497 -3.49 33.29 26.15
C GLU A 497 -3.23 31.83 26.52
N THR A 498 -2.04 31.29 26.21
CA THR A 498 -1.67 29.90 26.55
C THR A 498 -1.27 29.73 28.01
N ARG A 499 -0.93 30.82 28.69
CA ARG A 499 -0.55 30.78 30.11
C ARG A 499 -0.84 32.12 30.78
N VAL A 500 -1.51 32.04 31.91
CA VAL A 500 -1.82 33.17 32.78
C VAL A 500 -1.19 32.92 34.14
N ASP A 501 -0.18 33.71 34.48
CA ASP A 501 0.50 33.65 35.77
C ASP A 501 -0.16 34.63 36.76
N ILE A 502 -0.67 34.09 37.86
CA ILE A 502 -1.12 34.83 39.03
C ILE A 502 0.06 34.85 40.01
N ALA A 503 0.90 35.87 39.86
CA ALA A 503 2.14 36.00 40.61
C ALA A 503 1.92 36.16 42.12
N ALA A 504 2.91 35.73 42.90
CA ALA A 504 2.85 35.69 44.37
C ALA A 504 2.86 37.09 45.01
N ASP A 505 3.39 38.10 44.32
CA ASP A 505 3.41 39.51 44.70
C ASP A 505 2.06 40.21 44.45
N GLU A 506 1.31 39.75 43.45
CA GLU A 506 -0.04 40.24 43.15
C GLU A 506 -1.08 39.11 43.13
N PRO A 507 -1.36 38.45 44.28
CA PRO A 507 -2.32 37.36 44.34
C PRO A 507 -3.75 37.85 44.08
N LEU A 508 -4.59 36.98 43.52
CA LEU A 508 -5.99 37.27 43.24
C LEU A 508 -6.81 37.21 44.53
N ALA A 509 -7.47 38.33 44.88
CA ALA A 509 -8.32 38.44 46.06
C ALA A 509 -9.79 38.17 45.74
N VAL A 510 -10.39 37.20 46.42
CA VAL A 510 -11.79 36.79 46.27
C VAL A 510 -12.52 37.00 47.59
N PRO A 511 -13.31 38.09 47.73
CA PRO A 511 -14.10 38.31 48.93
C PRO A 511 -15.27 37.33 48.99
N ILE A 512 -15.48 36.70 50.15
CA ILE A 512 -16.60 35.75 50.33
C ILE A 512 -17.83 36.38 51.01
N ASP A 513 -17.76 37.66 51.38
CA ASP A 513 -18.82 38.38 52.12
C ASP A 513 -20.16 38.39 51.36
N SER A 514 -20.10 38.36 50.02
CA SER A 514 -21.27 38.29 49.12
C SER A 514 -22.07 36.99 49.26
N LEU A 515 -21.45 35.90 49.73
CA LEU A 515 -22.09 34.59 49.90
C LEU A 515 -22.95 34.49 51.17
N ARG A 516 -22.85 35.46 52.10
CA ARG A 516 -23.59 35.49 53.37
C ARG A 516 -23.57 34.15 54.12
N LEU A 517 -22.39 33.55 54.22
CA LEU A 517 -22.22 32.24 54.85
C LEU A 517 -22.42 32.35 56.38
N GLY A 518 -23.22 31.45 56.94
CA GLY A 518 -23.36 31.30 58.39
C GLY A 518 -22.12 30.66 59.03
N THR A 519 -21.82 31.03 60.26
CA THR A 519 -20.77 30.42 61.09
C THR A 519 -21.11 28.94 61.38
N GLY A 520 -20.11 28.07 61.38
CA GLY A 520 -20.25 26.61 61.47
C GLY A 520 -20.46 25.91 60.13
N GLY A 521 -20.52 26.66 59.02
CA GLY A 521 -20.66 26.12 57.67
C GLY A 521 -19.34 25.64 57.05
N ARG A 522 -19.43 25.02 55.87
CA ARG A 522 -18.29 24.63 55.03
C ARG A 522 -18.39 25.24 53.64
N LEU A 523 -17.29 25.81 53.16
CA LEU A 523 -17.16 26.39 51.83
C LEU A 523 -16.25 25.51 50.97
N LEU A 524 -16.78 25.03 49.85
CA LEU A 524 -16.02 24.35 48.82
C LEU A 524 -15.60 25.36 47.76
N VAL A 525 -14.30 25.42 47.52
CA VAL A 525 -13.65 26.31 46.56
C VAL A 525 -13.01 25.44 45.49
N ALA A 526 -13.39 25.64 44.24
CA ALA A 526 -12.74 25.00 43.10
C ALA A 526 -12.50 26.06 42.02
N ILE A 527 -11.48 25.87 41.19
CA ILE A 527 -11.21 26.78 40.08
C ILE A 527 -11.39 26.00 38.79
N GLU A 528 -12.12 26.60 37.87
CA GLU A 528 -12.44 26.02 36.58
C GLU A 528 -11.87 26.91 35.47
N ALA A 529 -11.12 26.32 34.56
CA ALA A 529 -10.63 26.96 33.34
C ALA A 529 -11.21 26.23 32.13
N ARG A 530 -11.55 26.99 31.08
CA ARG A 530 -12.10 26.46 29.85
C ARG A 530 -11.31 26.96 28.66
N ASP A 531 -11.11 26.09 27.69
CA ASP A 531 -10.48 26.42 26.42
C ASP A 531 -11.49 27.02 25.42
N GLY A 532 -11.00 27.34 24.22
CA GLY A 532 -11.82 27.83 23.12
C GLY A 532 -12.49 26.75 22.27
N CYS A 533 -12.44 25.46 22.64
CA CYS A 533 -12.85 24.38 21.75
C CYS A 533 -14.35 24.45 21.38
N THR A 534 -14.63 24.48 20.08
CA THR A 534 -15.99 24.58 19.52
C THR A 534 -16.51 23.26 18.94
N LEU A 535 -15.79 22.15 19.15
CA LEU A 535 -16.15 20.85 18.59
C LEU A 535 -17.36 20.22 19.30
N ALA A 536 -17.93 19.17 18.71
CA ALA A 536 -19.00 18.38 19.31
C ALA A 536 -18.52 17.77 20.65
N GLY A 537 -19.02 18.33 21.75
CA GLY A 537 -18.52 18.07 23.12
C GLY A 537 -18.47 19.33 23.99
N GLY A 538 -18.43 20.51 23.35
CA GLY A 538 -18.26 21.79 24.04
C GLY A 538 -16.78 22.07 24.35
N PRO A 539 -16.50 23.18 25.05
CA PRO A 539 -15.13 23.53 25.45
C PRO A 539 -14.58 22.49 26.43
N ASN A 540 -13.30 22.17 26.32
CA ASN A 540 -12.64 21.35 27.34
C ASN A 540 -12.54 22.15 28.64
N ILE A 541 -12.78 21.46 29.75
CA ILE A 541 -12.86 22.06 31.08
C ILE A 541 -11.80 21.43 31.96
N GLY A 542 -10.89 22.25 32.46
CA GLY A 542 -9.93 21.92 33.49
C GLY A 542 -10.41 22.40 34.85
N THR A 543 -10.40 21.53 35.86
CA THR A 543 -10.75 21.88 37.24
C THR A 543 -9.59 21.62 38.18
N SER A 544 -9.41 22.50 39.17
CA SER A 544 -8.51 22.26 40.30
C SER A 544 -9.08 21.24 41.27
N ASP A 545 -8.23 20.69 42.12
CA ASP A 545 -8.69 19.98 43.32
C ASP A 545 -9.54 20.92 44.19
N PRO A 546 -10.67 20.46 44.74
CA PRO A 546 -11.53 21.30 45.56
C PRO A 546 -10.92 21.48 46.96
N TRP A 547 -10.82 22.73 47.41
CA TRP A 547 -10.48 23.06 48.79
C TRP A 547 -11.75 23.18 49.63
N THR A 548 -11.74 22.60 50.83
CA THR A 548 -12.81 22.74 51.80
C THR A 548 -12.34 23.61 52.95
N LEU A 549 -13.03 24.72 53.19
CA LEU A 549 -12.74 25.68 54.24
C LEU A 549 -13.89 25.70 55.25
N ASP A 550 -13.58 25.60 56.54
CA ASP A 550 -14.58 25.75 57.60
C ASP A 550 -14.85 27.24 57.87
N ILE A 551 -16.12 27.62 57.96
CA ILE A 551 -16.53 29.01 58.24
C ILE A 551 -16.67 29.17 59.76
N VAL A 552 -15.74 29.88 60.38
CA VAL A 552 -15.63 29.99 61.84
C VAL A 552 -15.79 31.44 62.31
N THR A 553 -16.08 31.64 63.59
CA THR A 553 -16.08 32.98 64.19
C THR A 553 -14.64 33.54 64.28
N PRO A 554 -14.46 34.86 64.35
CA PRO A 554 -13.15 35.47 64.54
C PRO A 554 -12.38 34.94 65.76
N ASP A 555 -13.09 34.67 66.86
CA ASP A 555 -12.47 34.19 68.10
C ASP A 555 -12.08 32.70 68.00
N GLU A 556 -12.89 31.87 67.33
CA GLU A 556 -12.52 30.48 67.01
C GLU A 556 -11.31 30.41 66.08
N LEU A 557 -11.24 31.27 65.05
CA LEU A 557 -10.07 31.31 64.17
C LEU A 557 -8.80 31.69 64.95
N ARG A 558 -8.88 32.69 65.84
CA ARG A 558 -7.76 33.04 66.72
C ARG A 558 -7.33 31.87 67.59
N ALA A 559 -8.28 31.17 68.22
CA ALA A 559 -7.98 30.00 69.04
C ALA A 559 -7.30 28.87 68.25
N LEU A 560 -7.74 28.62 67.01
CA LEU A 560 -7.10 27.64 66.11
C LEU A 560 -5.65 28.04 65.76
N LEU A 561 -5.43 29.31 65.44
CA LEU A 561 -4.10 29.82 65.12
C LEU A 561 -3.18 29.85 66.35
N GLU A 562 -3.70 30.22 67.53
CA GLU A 562 -2.97 30.16 68.81
C GLU A 562 -2.55 28.73 69.16
N ALA A 563 -3.45 27.75 69.00
CA ALA A 563 -3.11 26.35 69.18
C ALA A 563 -1.99 25.90 68.23
N ARG A 564 -1.99 26.41 66.98
CA ARG A 564 -0.92 26.16 66.01
C ARG A 564 0.39 26.85 66.42
N GLU A 565 0.35 28.08 66.93
CA GLU A 565 1.54 28.77 67.48
C GLU A 565 2.19 27.96 68.61
N ILE A 566 1.40 27.39 69.54
CA ILE A 566 1.91 26.54 70.64
C ILE A 566 2.62 25.30 70.10
N LEU A 567 2.06 24.63 69.09
CA LEU A 567 2.68 23.46 68.47
C LEU A 567 4.00 23.82 67.78
N LEU A 568 4.04 24.94 67.06
CA LEU A 568 5.26 25.43 66.40
C LEU A 568 6.35 25.80 67.41
N ARG A 569 5.96 26.40 68.56
CA ARG A 569 6.87 26.68 69.68
C ARG A 569 7.51 25.41 70.22
N ARG A 570 6.71 24.39 70.54
CA ARG A 570 7.22 23.08 71.02
C ARG A 570 8.15 22.43 70.01
N ARG A 571 7.89 22.57 68.71
CA ARG A 571 8.79 22.12 67.64
C ARG A 571 10.12 22.89 67.66
N LEU A 572 10.10 24.20 67.85
CA LEU A 572 11.31 25.03 67.95
C LEU A 572 12.13 24.67 69.20
N GLU A 573 11.49 24.42 70.34
CA GLU A 573 12.14 23.95 71.56
C GLU A 573 12.89 22.64 71.31
N GLY A 574 12.25 21.68 70.64
CA GLY A 574 12.90 20.43 70.23
C GLY A 574 14.13 20.66 69.35
N ALA A 575 14.03 21.54 68.34
CA ALA A 575 15.16 21.89 67.48
C ALA A 575 16.32 22.56 68.26
N ILE A 576 16.00 23.44 69.22
CA ILE A 576 16.99 24.08 70.10
C ILE A 576 17.68 23.05 71.00
N ASP A 577 16.92 22.12 71.58
CA ASP A 577 17.44 21.07 72.44
C ASP A 577 18.36 20.11 71.67
N ASP A 578 18.03 19.81 70.42
CA ASP A 578 18.88 18.98 69.55
C ASP A 578 20.25 19.63 69.27
N VAL A 579 20.26 20.91 68.92
CA VAL A 579 21.50 21.66 68.71
C VAL A 579 22.27 21.85 70.03
N THR A 580 21.56 22.07 71.14
CA THR A 580 22.17 22.20 72.48
C THR A 580 22.86 20.89 72.89
N ARG A 581 22.20 19.75 72.74
CA ARG A 581 22.79 18.43 73.02
C ARG A 581 23.99 18.13 72.13
N ALA A 582 23.94 18.55 70.86
CA ALA A 582 25.08 18.42 69.96
C ALA A 582 26.26 19.30 70.41
N ARG A 583 25.99 20.53 70.86
CA ARG A 583 27.00 21.45 71.40
C ARG A 583 27.62 20.93 72.70
N GLU A 584 26.83 20.40 73.64
CA GLU A 584 27.35 19.92 74.93
C GLU A 584 28.34 18.78 74.78
N ARG A 585 28.13 17.91 73.78
CA ARG A 585 29.06 16.83 73.42
C ARG A 585 30.41 17.34 72.88
N LEU A 586 30.47 18.56 72.34
CA LEU A 586 31.75 19.18 71.95
C LEU A 586 32.58 19.61 73.17
N GLY A 587 31.92 20.02 74.26
CA GLY A 587 32.57 20.52 75.47
C GLY A 587 32.98 19.43 76.47
N SER A 588 32.26 18.30 76.51
CA SER A 588 32.48 17.26 77.55
C SER A 588 33.67 16.33 77.32
N GLN A 589 34.28 16.31 76.12
CA GLN A 589 35.28 15.30 75.74
C GLN A 589 36.68 15.85 75.42
N GLN A 590 37.07 16.97 76.04
CA GLN A 590 38.41 17.57 75.90
C GLN A 590 39.59 16.65 76.32
N ALA A 591 39.33 15.40 76.71
CA ALA A 591 40.31 14.41 77.17
C ALA A 591 40.46 13.15 76.28
N ASP A 592 39.58 12.90 75.31
CA ASP A 592 39.57 11.66 74.50
C ASP A 592 39.88 11.94 73.02
N GLY A 593 41.05 11.47 72.54
CA GLY A 593 41.47 11.20 71.14
C GLY A 593 40.96 12.07 69.95
N ALA A 594 41.87 12.42 69.02
CA ALA A 594 41.56 13.22 67.81
C ALA A 594 40.42 12.66 66.93
N GLU A 595 40.24 11.34 66.85
CA GLU A 595 39.20 10.69 66.03
C GLU A 595 37.79 10.87 66.61
N LEU A 596 37.65 10.82 67.94
CA LEU A 596 36.39 11.09 68.63
C LEU A 596 35.96 12.55 68.49
N ALA A 597 36.92 13.48 68.57
CA ALA A 597 36.67 14.91 68.34
C ALA A 597 36.16 15.23 66.93
N ILE A 598 36.70 14.58 65.89
CA ILE A 598 36.20 14.74 64.52
C ILE A 598 34.75 14.22 64.39
N SER A 599 34.43 13.11 65.06
CA SER A 599 33.09 12.53 65.05
C SER A 599 32.03 13.41 65.73
N THR A 600 32.40 14.13 66.80
CA THR A 600 31.47 15.00 67.54
C THR A 600 31.22 16.30 66.79
N VAL A 601 32.26 16.87 66.16
CA VAL A 601 32.12 18.04 65.27
C VAL A 601 31.24 17.70 64.07
N THR A 602 31.43 16.54 63.44
CA THR A 602 30.59 16.10 62.31
C THR A 602 29.11 15.98 62.71
N ARG A 603 28.83 15.34 63.86
CA ARG A 603 27.46 15.21 64.39
C ARG A 603 26.84 16.57 64.75
N CYS A 604 27.64 17.54 65.19
CA CYS A 604 27.17 18.92 65.38
C CYS A 604 26.73 19.57 64.07
N GLY A 605 27.50 19.35 62.99
CA GLY A 605 27.12 19.81 61.65
C GLY A 605 25.81 19.20 61.14
N GLU A 606 25.61 17.90 61.35
CA GLU A 606 24.35 17.22 61.00
C GLU A 606 23.15 17.71 61.81
N ALA A 607 23.33 17.95 63.11
CA ALA A 607 22.29 18.53 63.96
C ALA A 607 21.93 19.96 63.50
N ALA A 608 22.93 20.77 63.13
CA ALA A 608 22.71 22.11 62.62
C ALA A 608 21.93 22.12 61.28
N LEU A 609 22.23 21.20 60.35
CA LEU A 609 21.48 21.07 59.09
C LEU A 609 20.02 20.65 59.29
N ARG A 610 19.77 19.68 60.19
CA ARG A 610 18.40 19.27 60.53
C ARG A 610 17.62 20.42 61.16
N ALA A 611 18.24 21.10 62.13
CA ALA A 611 17.65 22.28 62.75
C ALA A 611 17.40 23.41 61.74
N ALA A 612 18.24 23.57 60.71
CA ALA A 612 18.03 24.57 59.66
C ALA A 612 16.75 24.30 58.87
N GLY A 613 16.53 23.05 58.46
CA GLY A 613 15.30 22.62 57.79
C GLY A 613 14.07 22.85 58.66
N GLU A 614 14.10 22.35 59.90
CA GLU A 614 12.97 22.51 60.83
C GLU A 614 12.67 23.97 61.16
N THR A 615 13.70 24.77 61.43
CA THR A 615 13.55 26.21 61.72
C THR A 615 12.98 26.96 60.52
N GLY A 616 13.39 26.59 59.30
CA GLY A 616 12.85 27.16 58.06
C GLY A 616 11.38 26.83 57.85
N GLU A 617 10.96 25.58 58.11
CA GLU A 617 9.56 25.17 58.07
C GLU A 617 8.72 25.92 59.12
N ILE A 618 9.22 26.04 60.35
CA ILE A 618 8.56 26.78 61.42
C ILE A 618 8.39 28.25 61.02
N ALA A 619 9.44 28.89 60.47
CA ALA A 619 9.38 30.25 59.96
C ALA A 619 8.32 30.40 58.84
N GLY A 620 8.24 29.43 57.93
CA GLY A 620 7.21 29.36 56.90
C GLY A 620 5.79 29.26 57.48
N ALA A 621 5.60 28.42 58.50
CA ALA A 621 4.32 28.24 59.16
C ALA A 621 3.85 29.51 59.90
N PHE A 622 4.75 30.24 60.59
CA PHE A 622 4.40 31.53 61.20
C PHE A 622 4.06 32.60 60.17
N ARG A 623 4.75 32.64 59.01
CA ARG A 623 4.33 33.49 57.89
C ARG A 623 2.92 33.11 57.40
N GLY A 624 2.63 31.81 57.31
CA GLY A 624 1.30 31.29 56.99
C GLY A 624 0.22 31.81 57.95
N ILE A 625 0.48 31.75 59.26
CA ILE A 625 -0.43 32.30 60.29
C ILE A 625 -0.67 33.79 60.08
N GLY A 626 0.39 34.58 59.81
CA GLY A 626 0.26 36.00 59.51
C GLY A 626 -0.62 36.27 58.28
N LEU A 627 -0.45 35.48 57.21
CA LEU A 627 -1.28 35.55 56.00
C LEU A 627 -2.74 35.16 56.29
N GLU A 628 -2.98 34.10 57.08
CA GLU A 628 -4.32 33.69 57.47
C GLU A 628 -5.04 34.78 58.29
N LEU A 629 -4.34 35.43 59.23
CA LEU A 629 -4.86 36.59 59.96
C LEU A 629 -5.18 37.77 59.03
N ALA A 630 -4.29 38.07 58.07
CA ALA A 630 -4.49 39.15 57.10
C ALA A 630 -5.68 38.88 56.18
N ASN A 631 -5.82 37.65 55.70
CA ASN A 631 -6.90 37.19 54.83
C ASN A 631 -8.27 37.25 55.53
N ASN A 632 -8.29 37.19 56.85
CA ASN A 632 -9.48 37.30 57.68
C ASN A 632 -9.71 38.69 58.28
N PHE A 633 -8.91 39.69 57.90
CA PHE A 633 -8.95 41.04 58.47
C PHE A 633 -8.78 41.06 60.01
N LEU A 634 -8.01 40.12 60.56
CA LEU A 634 -7.70 40.01 61.99
C LEU A 634 -6.26 40.41 62.33
N LEU A 635 -5.42 40.68 61.32
CA LEU A 635 -4.04 41.10 61.51
C LEU A 635 -3.97 42.58 61.93
N SER A 636 -3.70 42.83 63.21
CA SER A 636 -3.36 44.17 63.72
C SER A 636 -1.87 44.48 63.50
N PRO A 637 -1.46 45.77 63.50
CA PRO A 637 -0.05 46.15 63.39
C PRO A 637 0.85 45.50 64.45
N ASP A 638 0.34 45.37 65.68
CA ASP A 638 1.07 44.71 66.78
C ASP A 638 1.26 43.21 66.53
N LEU A 639 0.23 42.54 65.99
CA LEU A 639 0.32 41.13 65.63
C LEU A 639 1.26 40.90 64.45
N ASP A 640 1.28 41.78 63.45
CA ASP A 640 2.22 41.71 62.33
C ASP A 640 3.67 41.90 62.80
N ALA A 641 3.91 42.93 63.62
CA ALA A 641 5.22 43.20 64.21
C ALA A 641 5.71 42.01 65.04
N ARG A 642 4.82 41.31 65.77
CA ARG A 642 5.14 40.12 66.55
C ARG A 642 5.37 38.88 65.69
N VAL A 643 4.34 38.43 64.97
CA VAL A 643 4.30 37.14 64.28
C VAL A 643 5.24 37.14 63.07
N VAL A 644 5.17 38.18 62.24
CA VAL A 644 5.99 38.27 61.02
C VAL A 644 7.35 38.89 61.35
N GLY A 645 7.34 40.02 62.05
CA GLY A 645 8.55 40.80 62.35
C GLY A 645 9.46 40.18 63.40
N GLY A 646 8.92 39.78 64.55
CA GLY A 646 9.66 39.29 65.72
C GLY A 646 9.93 37.79 65.70
N ILE A 647 9.11 37.00 65.01
CA ILE A 647 9.22 35.54 64.99
C ILE A 647 9.63 35.02 63.62
N ALA A 648 8.77 35.18 62.60
CA ALA A 648 8.98 34.47 61.34
C ALA A 648 10.22 34.94 60.56
N ARG A 649 10.46 36.26 60.49
CA ARG A 649 11.62 36.82 59.77
C ARG A 649 12.96 36.47 60.46
N PRO A 650 13.12 36.59 61.79
CA PRO A 650 14.32 36.14 62.48
C PRO A 650 14.59 34.63 62.34
N LEU A 651 13.58 33.77 62.47
CA LEU A 651 13.74 32.32 62.25
C LEU A 651 14.17 32.00 60.82
N ALA A 652 13.59 32.68 59.82
CA ALA A 652 14.00 32.52 58.43
C ALA A 652 15.47 32.93 58.21
N GLY A 653 15.93 34.00 58.86
CA GLY A 653 17.33 34.40 58.84
C GLY A 653 18.26 33.36 59.48
N ILE A 654 17.87 32.79 60.63
CA ILE A 654 18.63 31.74 61.33
C ILE A 654 18.72 30.47 60.47
N ALA A 655 17.61 30.07 59.85
CA ALA A 655 17.54 28.90 58.99
C ALA A 655 18.34 29.06 57.69
N ALA A 656 18.37 30.26 57.10
CA ALA A 656 19.02 30.51 55.82
C ALA A 656 20.54 30.78 55.95
N ALA A 657 21.01 31.32 57.07
CA ALA A 657 22.40 31.73 57.25
C ALA A 657 23.06 31.07 58.46
N ASP A 658 22.60 31.34 59.68
CA ASP A 658 23.32 31.00 60.91
C ASP A 658 23.56 29.48 61.09
N LEU A 659 22.52 28.66 60.92
CA LEU A 659 22.60 27.20 61.05
C LEU A 659 23.38 26.54 59.90
N PRO A 660 23.17 26.91 58.62
CA PRO A 660 24.04 26.47 57.53
C PRO A 660 25.52 26.86 57.70
N ASP A 661 25.80 28.06 58.20
CA ASP A 661 27.17 28.52 58.46
C ASP A 661 27.81 27.74 59.62
N LEU A 662 27.06 27.40 60.66
CA LEU A 662 27.50 26.49 61.72
C LEU A 662 27.82 25.10 61.14
N ALA A 663 26.94 24.55 60.32
CA ALA A 663 27.17 23.28 59.66
C ALA A 663 28.40 23.30 58.73
N LYS A 664 28.66 24.44 58.07
CA LYS A 664 29.86 24.65 57.26
C LYS A 664 31.13 24.68 58.13
N ALA A 665 31.10 25.32 59.30
CA ALA A 665 32.22 25.34 60.24
C ALA A 665 32.56 23.95 60.79
N CYS A 666 31.58 23.05 60.88
CA CYS A 666 31.79 21.65 61.26
C CYS A 666 32.43 20.77 60.17
N ARG A 667 32.51 21.23 58.91
CA ARG A 667 33.07 20.44 57.81
C ARG A 667 34.56 20.73 57.65
N GLN A 668 35.37 19.68 57.55
CA GLN A 668 36.77 19.81 57.16
C GLN A 668 36.87 20.06 55.65
N ALA A 669 37.60 21.11 55.26
CA ALA A 669 37.92 21.35 53.85
C ALA A 669 38.97 20.33 53.37
N PRO A 670 38.92 19.86 52.10
CA PRO A 670 39.93 18.95 51.56
C PRO A 670 41.34 19.56 51.68
N GLY A 671 42.23 18.91 52.44
CA GLY A 671 43.60 19.39 52.68
C GLY A 671 43.73 20.55 53.69
N GLY A 672 42.64 20.97 54.35
CA GLY A 672 42.65 21.99 55.40
C GLY A 672 42.85 21.44 56.81
N PRO A 673 43.21 22.30 57.79
CA PRO A 673 43.29 21.91 59.19
C PRO A 673 41.94 21.40 59.69
N ALA A 674 41.96 20.44 60.62
CA ALA A 674 40.75 19.95 61.25
C ALA A 674 40.00 21.09 61.96
N PRO A 675 38.66 21.13 61.89
CA PRO A 675 37.88 22.18 62.55
C PRO A 675 38.11 22.18 64.06
N ASP A 676 38.37 23.36 64.63
CA ASP A 676 38.57 23.55 66.07
C ASP A 676 37.24 23.40 66.83
N PRO A 677 37.09 22.38 67.71
CA PRO A 677 35.86 22.16 68.47
C PRO A 677 35.46 23.36 69.34
N LEU A 678 36.42 24.16 69.82
CA LEU A 678 36.13 25.35 70.64
C LEU A 678 35.58 26.51 69.80
N ALA A 679 36.08 26.70 68.58
CA ALA A 679 35.54 27.68 67.66
C ALA A 679 34.11 27.30 67.21
N VAL A 680 33.89 26.03 66.86
CA VAL A 680 32.56 25.49 66.52
C VAL A 680 31.60 25.61 67.70
N GLY A 681 32.04 25.29 68.91
CA GLY A 681 31.24 25.42 70.13
C GLY A 681 30.78 26.87 70.39
N ARG A 682 31.68 27.85 70.23
CA ARG A 682 31.34 29.28 70.35
C ARG A 682 30.32 29.74 69.30
N GLN A 683 30.46 29.25 68.06
CA GLN A 683 29.51 29.55 67.00
C GLN A 683 28.14 28.91 67.30
N ALA A 684 28.11 27.65 67.76
CA ALA A 684 26.89 26.98 68.17
C ALA A 684 26.19 27.74 69.31
N ASP A 685 26.93 28.22 70.31
CA ASP A 685 26.39 29.03 71.40
C ASP A 685 25.73 30.32 70.90
N ALA A 686 26.33 31.00 69.93
CA ALA A 686 25.75 32.20 69.33
C ALA A 686 24.45 31.91 68.57
N VAL A 687 24.38 30.81 67.82
CA VAL A 687 23.16 30.40 67.10
C VAL A 687 22.05 29.98 68.08
N ILE A 688 22.38 29.17 69.08
CA ILE A 688 21.44 28.75 70.13
C ILE A 688 20.89 29.98 70.87
N ALA A 689 21.74 30.95 71.20
CA ALA A 689 21.31 32.18 71.87
C ALA A 689 20.30 32.97 71.02
N ARG A 690 20.53 33.09 69.70
CA ARG A 690 19.57 33.73 68.79
C ARG A 690 18.27 32.96 68.67
N MET A 691 18.31 31.63 68.58
CA MET A 691 17.09 30.80 68.56
C MET A 691 16.29 30.97 69.86
N ARG A 692 16.97 30.98 71.02
CA ARG A 692 16.35 31.22 72.32
C ARG A 692 15.77 32.63 72.47
N GLN A 693 16.38 33.63 71.85
CA GLN A 693 15.83 34.99 71.81
C GLN A 693 14.48 35.01 71.10
N VAL A 694 14.36 34.33 69.96
CA VAL A 694 13.08 34.24 69.25
C VAL A 694 12.06 33.41 70.04
N LEU A 695 12.50 32.32 70.67
CA LEU A 695 11.65 31.53 71.56
C LEU A 695 11.13 32.36 72.74
N ALA A 696 11.94 33.23 73.33
CA ALA A 696 11.51 34.13 74.40
C ALA A 696 10.40 35.09 73.93
N THR A 697 10.50 35.61 72.70
CA THR A 697 9.44 36.42 72.09
C THR A 697 8.13 35.64 71.92
N MET A 698 8.18 34.31 71.71
CA MET A 698 6.98 33.47 71.69
C MET A 698 6.36 33.30 73.10
N LEU A 699 7.21 33.10 74.12
CA LEU A 699 6.79 32.85 75.51
C LEU A 699 6.20 34.08 76.20
N GLU A 700 6.78 35.27 75.97
CA GLU A 700 6.24 36.53 76.50
C GLU A 700 4.78 36.72 76.06
N ALA A 701 4.45 36.38 74.82
CA ALA A 701 3.10 36.48 74.29
C ALA A 701 2.13 35.45 74.89
N GLU A 702 2.58 34.22 75.17
CA GLU A 702 1.76 33.21 75.85
C GLU A 702 1.40 33.68 77.26
N SER A 703 2.33 34.28 78.00
CA SER A 703 2.07 34.81 79.33
C SER A 703 1.02 35.93 79.33
N ILE A 704 1.07 36.81 78.33
CA ILE A 704 0.09 37.89 78.17
C ILE A 704 -1.27 37.32 77.79
N ASN A 705 -1.32 36.36 76.87
CA ASN A 705 -2.57 35.72 76.47
C ASN A 705 -3.19 34.86 77.58
N GLU A 706 -2.39 34.16 78.38
CA GLU A 706 -2.87 33.42 79.55
C GLU A 706 -3.48 34.37 80.59
N ILE A 707 -2.88 35.54 80.81
CA ILE A 707 -3.44 36.59 81.67
C ILE A 707 -4.75 37.12 81.09
N ILE A 708 -4.81 37.39 79.78
CA ILE A 708 -6.03 37.86 79.10
C ILE A 708 -7.14 36.81 79.17
N GLU A 709 -6.84 35.53 78.97
CA GLU A 709 -7.86 34.47 79.03
C GLU A 709 -8.34 34.23 80.46
N ARG A 710 -7.44 34.33 81.47
CA ARG A 710 -7.86 34.38 82.89
C ARG A 710 -8.78 35.57 83.16
N LEU A 711 -8.48 36.76 82.63
CA LEU A 711 -9.33 37.95 82.75
C LEU A 711 -10.68 37.76 82.05
N ARG A 712 -10.70 37.16 80.85
CA ARG A 712 -11.90 36.85 80.08
C ARG A 712 -12.78 35.81 80.80
N GLY A 713 -12.14 34.81 81.42
CA GLY A 713 -12.78 33.84 82.31
C GLY A 713 -13.46 34.53 83.49
N VAL A 714 -12.75 35.43 84.19
CA VAL A 714 -13.32 36.23 85.29
C VAL A 714 -14.50 37.08 84.81
N LEU A 715 -14.41 37.72 83.63
CA LEU A 715 -15.49 38.50 83.04
C LEU A 715 -16.72 37.63 82.71
N ARG A 716 -16.54 36.46 82.08
CA ARG A 716 -17.63 35.51 81.82
C ARG A 716 -18.28 35.04 83.12
N THR A 717 -17.48 34.73 84.15
CA THR A 717 -17.99 34.35 85.47
C THR A 717 -18.76 35.51 86.11
N GLN A 718 -18.30 36.76 85.99
CA GLN A 718 -19.04 37.94 86.45
C GLN A 718 -20.36 38.14 85.71
N GLU A 719 -20.37 37.99 84.38
CA GLU A 719 -21.59 38.09 83.56
C GLU A 719 -22.59 36.98 83.91
N GLN A 720 -22.12 35.76 84.11
CA GLN A 720 -22.93 34.64 84.53
C GLN A 720 -23.52 34.87 85.93
N ILE A 721 -22.71 35.27 86.91
CA ILE A 721 -23.18 35.64 88.26
C ILE A 721 -24.20 36.79 88.16
N ARG A 722 -23.96 37.79 87.31
CA ARG A 722 -24.90 38.91 87.11
C ARG A 722 -26.22 38.41 86.50
N ALA A 723 -26.18 37.54 85.51
CA ALA A 723 -27.38 36.95 84.90
C ALA A 723 -28.16 36.10 85.92
N GLU A 724 -27.48 35.23 86.67
CA GLU A 724 -28.05 34.42 87.75
C GLU A 724 -28.62 35.27 88.89
N THR A 725 -27.97 36.38 89.23
CA THR A 725 -28.45 37.33 90.25
C THR A 725 -29.71 38.06 89.76
N ILE A 726 -29.75 38.48 88.49
CA ILE A 726 -30.94 39.11 87.89
C ILE A 726 -32.11 38.11 87.83
N GLU A 727 -31.85 36.87 87.44
CA GLU A 727 -32.84 35.77 87.47
C GLU A 727 -33.37 35.54 88.88
N THR A 728 -32.47 35.46 89.87
CA THR A 728 -32.83 35.26 91.28
C THR A 728 -33.62 36.43 91.85
N GLN A 729 -33.23 37.68 91.55
CA GLN A 729 -33.99 38.88 91.94
C GLN A 729 -35.37 38.92 91.29
N LYS A 730 -35.49 38.55 90.01
CA LYS A 730 -36.80 38.41 89.35
C LYS A 730 -37.67 37.34 90.01
N ARG A 731 -37.07 36.21 90.39
CA ARG A 731 -37.76 35.13 91.12
C ARG A 731 -38.24 35.60 92.50
N GLN A 732 -37.37 36.23 93.29
CA GLN A 732 -37.72 36.77 94.62
C GLN A 732 -38.75 37.90 94.55
N ALA A 733 -38.68 38.78 93.55
CA ALA A 733 -39.68 39.83 93.34
C ALA A 733 -41.06 39.23 92.99
N ARG A 734 -41.09 38.15 92.19
CA ARG A 734 -42.33 37.39 91.93
C ARG A 734 -42.86 36.75 93.22
N GLU A 735 -42.02 36.08 94.00
CA GLU A 735 -42.42 35.45 95.27
C GLU A 735 -42.91 36.48 96.32
N ALA A 736 -42.34 37.69 96.36
CA ALA A 736 -42.77 38.77 97.26
C ALA A 736 -44.11 39.40 96.84
N LEU A 737 -44.44 39.40 95.55
CA LEU A 737 -45.76 39.80 95.04
C LEU A 737 -46.83 38.74 95.26
N GLU A 738 -46.44 37.47 95.47
CA GLU A 738 -47.34 36.33 95.68
C GLU A 738 -47.61 36.01 97.17
N ARG A 739 -46.96 36.73 98.11
CA ARG A 739 -47.28 36.63 99.55
C ARG A 739 -48.30 37.74 99.94
N PRO A 740 -49.50 37.37 100.45
CA PRO A 740 -50.55 38.33 100.81
C PRO A 740 -50.25 39.14 102.09
#